data_AF-A0A7C3RLM1-F1
#
_entry.id   AF-A0A7C3RLM1-F1
#
_cell.length_a   1.000
_cell.length_b   1.000
_cell.length_c   1.000
_cell.angle_alpha   90.00
_cell.angle_beta   90.00
_cell.angle_gamma   90.00
#
_symmetry.space_group_name_H-M   'P 1'
#
loop_
_entity.id
_entity.type
_entity.pdbx_description
1 polymer ?
#
loop_
_entity_poly.entity_id
_entity_poly.type
_entity_poly.pdbx_seq_one_letter_code
_entity_poly.pdbx_strand_id
1 'polypeptide(L)'
;MARYFEPFWAKLKVVAKDAVPISVVNFRSAASSAEAQQVERQLTALVIERLTRERTIFVLERRRIELLAREKEFDLDDSEFWSGAYLLEGVLDPQSYSKGTLTVSARLVPPEGGLPLVFEVGGLRTNLADVVDRVVAGVVSAIKLSPTVTEWNASEEARQFFAEATWALRWKMYPEAQAAAESAWALGKRDLECALVRIRAYVDEVPGILPTNVMRFHAGKPDLRYVRIAEPLNSRFCDNALCALQYYYEFCRTYPEGMRMTITPGPDTHTGSYSDWYRLGLDVLEAATRILQYYYFRPDARAQVADKLPELRALACQVADLIANEPSVRESYFVGDRLVPYDELADTIGTSPNIFDCMVRCGCFWQERPEDTVALYRRLMSSPVFCYIHTAFWFRESLQPRFVAWNETEERSIPLVAEAFLNELSNSTNPLLRLEAKALRLADARTDTAAVRAFNDLFDTMTQNRDVFVTNNVDLLYMNWWVGELLNQFQDGISVATRDRLRARYNTEYRPVMEEWHEEVSRRITEARMTQLAVGLLKHVITEDKPLNAMGFYVTGSELHGSSQHAGELRPLLATYKSNLTHKTQGLTGAEKAKMQSKIQQAELWEKMIEQIAAAPEPRRQLVATRSGRPSGADLGQVGRPAPAAPNKLHTAPLAAPKTVLTVTNYIPFPVERLKAGKLEESIRELKLELLGARDGRLWFCVRFARLYLVYHERGSRWEGDARVLVAGLNLQDFSWELVPFPARQERIDSVFMCHPSTLNLPVTFCSSVAWTMFNVTTSDQADGKRSVYHGKSHPGFLQFRADFLQLMKKQFSRYSMAVGT
;
A
#
# COMPACT_ATOMS: atom_id res chain seq x y z
N MET A 1 31.44 -22.35 -1.15
CA MET A 1 31.48 -23.43 -0.14
C MET A 1 32.89 -23.63 0.44
N ALA A 2 33.90 -24.12 -0.29
CA ALA A 2 35.24 -24.35 0.29
C ALA A 2 35.85 -23.16 1.07
N ARG A 3 35.84 -21.95 0.50
CA ARG A 3 36.29 -20.71 1.17
C ARG A 3 35.53 -20.35 2.47
N TYR A 4 34.29 -20.81 2.63
CA TYR A 4 33.52 -20.61 3.87
C TYR A 4 34.11 -21.42 5.02
N PHE A 5 34.64 -22.61 4.73
CA PHE A 5 35.19 -23.53 5.72
C PHE A 5 36.69 -23.33 6.00
N GLU A 6 37.38 -22.58 5.15
CA GLU A 6 38.82 -22.28 5.25
C GLU A 6 39.27 -21.78 6.65
N PRO A 7 38.55 -20.86 7.33
CA PRO A 7 38.91 -20.43 8.69
C PRO A 7 38.88 -21.57 9.73
N PHE A 8 38.03 -22.58 9.54
CA PHE A 8 37.83 -23.68 10.49
C PHE A 8 38.80 -24.85 10.28
N TRP A 9 39.50 -24.92 9.14
CA TRP A 9 40.47 -26.00 8.86
C TRP A 9 41.62 -26.08 9.89
N ALA A 10 41.95 -24.97 10.56
CA ALA A 10 42.92 -24.95 11.65
C ALA A 10 42.43 -25.68 12.92
N LYS A 11 41.11 -25.78 13.13
CA LYS A 11 40.47 -26.49 14.24
C LYS A 11 40.52 -28.00 14.07
N LEU A 12 40.37 -28.48 12.83
CA LEU A 12 40.51 -29.91 12.48
C LEU A 12 41.91 -30.49 12.80
N LYS A 13 42.89 -29.64 13.10
CA LYS A 13 44.25 -30.00 13.53
C LYS A 13 44.49 -29.86 15.03
N VAL A 14 43.47 -29.57 15.83
CA VAL A 14 43.55 -29.53 17.30
C VAL A 14 43.26 -30.91 17.83
N VAL A 15 44.16 -31.45 18.65
CA VAL A 15 43.97 -32.74 19.31
C VAL A 15 43.02 -32.57 20.49
N ALA A 16 42.20 -33.59 20.79
CA ALA A 16 41.10 -33.48 21.77
C ALA A 16 41.51 -32.95 23.15
N LYS A 17 42.72 -33.28 23.62
CA LYS A 17 43.27 -32.78 24.90
C LYS A 17 43.55 -31.26 24.94
N ASP A 18 43.70 -30.64 23.78
CA ASP A 18 43.99 -29.20 23.61
C ASP A 18 42.72 -28.44 23.15
N ALA A 19 41.60 -29.14 22.99
CA ALA A 19 40.30 -28.58 22.67
C ALA A 19 39.59 -28.13 23.96
N VAL A 20 39.07 -26.90 23.94
CA VAL A 20 38.35 -26.30 25.07
C VAL A 20 36.87 -26.16 24.69
N PRO A 21 35.99 -27.11 25.09
CA PRO A 21 34.57 -27.01 24.81
C PRO A 21 33.88 -25.98 25.71
N ILE A 22 33.25 -24.97 25.11
CA ILE A 22 32.52 -23.90 25.80
C ILE A 22 31.05 -23.91 25.36
N SER A 23 30.13 -24.00 26.32
CA SER A 23 28.70 -23.83 26.08
C SER A 23 28.29 -22.39 26.38
N VAL A 24 27.77 -21.66 25.39
CA VAL A 24 27.23 -20.30 25.58
C VAL A 24 25.74 -20.39 25.88
N VAL A 25 25.31 -19.92 27.04
CA VAL A 25 23.90 -19.97 27.48
C VAL A 25 23.12 -18.79 26.90
N ASN A 26 23.43 -17.59 27.38
CA ASN A 26 22.86 -16.33 26.94
C ASN A 26 23.59 -15.14 27.60
N PHE A 27 23.51 -13.96 26.97
CA PHE A 27 23.81 -12.68 27.62
C PHE A 27 22.52 -11.93 27.90
N ARG A 28 21.96 -12.08 29.10
CA ARG A 28 20.63 -11.56 29.45
C ARG A 28 20.67 -10.06 29.73
N SER A 29 19.79 -9.28 29.13
CA SER A 29 19.64 -7.88 29.50
C SER A 29 18.95 -7.70 30.87
N ALA A 30 19.47 -6.78 31.68
CA ALA A 30 18.78 -6.30 32.88
C ALA A 30 17.53 -5.44 32.55
N ALA A 31 17.49 -4.81 31.38
CA ALA A 31 16.33 -4.07 30.87
C ALA A 31 15.46 -4.94 29.96
N SER A 32 14.14 -4.86 30.13
CA SER A 32 13.14 -5.64 29.38
C SER A 32 12.66 -5.00 28.06
N SER A 33 13.33 -3.97 27.55
CA SER A 33 12.94 -3.29 26.31
C SER A 33 13.23 -4.12 25.06
N ALA A 34 12.51 -3.85 23.96
CA ALA A 34 12.73 -4.53 22.67
C ALA A 34 14.17 -4.32 22.14
N GLU A 35 14.69 -3.09 22.24
CA GLU A 35 16.08 -2.74 21.88
C GLU A 35 17.09 -3.57 22.68
N ALA A 36 16.87 -3.72 23.99
CA ALA A 36 17.72 -4.52 24.86
C ALA A 36 17.70 -6.02 24.49
N GLN A 37 16.51 -6.58 24.21
CA GLN A 37 16.36 -7.97 23.75
C GLN A 37 16.96 -8.21 22.36
N GLN A 38 17.01 -7.19 21.51
CA GLN A 38 17.69 -7.25 20.21
C GLN A 38 19.22 -7.27 20.41
N VAL A 39 19.77 -6.37 21.24
CA VAL A 39 21.21 -6.35 21.57
C VAL A 39 21.66 -7.66 22.25
N GLU A 40 20.85 -8.24 23.14
CA GLU A 40 21.06 -9.57 23.73
C GLU A 40 21.19 -10.67 22.66
N ARG A 41 20.26 -10.71 21.70
CA ARG A 41 20.28 -11.70 20.61
C ARG A 41 21.51 -11.51 19.71
N GLN A 42 21.77 -10.28 19.28
CA GLN A 42 22.89 -9.94 18.39
C GLN A 42 24.25 -10.20 19.05
N LEU A 43 24.46 -9.73 20.28
CA LEU A 43 25.71 -9.96 21.01
C LEU A 43 25.95 -11.46 21.23
N THR A 44 24.92 -12.21 21.64
CA THR A 44 25.06 -13.66 21.87
C THR A 44 25.45 -14.40 20.60
N ALA A 45 24.82 -14.09 19.46
CA ALA A 45 25.16 -14.69 18.18
C ALA A 45 26.60 -14.35 17.74
N LEU A 46 26.98 -13.07 17.79
CA LEU A 46 28.32 -12.63 17.39
C LEU A 46 29.43 -13.17 18.31
N VAL A 47 29.19 -13.30 19.63
CA VAL A 47 30.15 -13.95 20.55
C VAL A 47 30.30 -15.44 20.23
N ILE A 48 29.22 -16.15 19.91
CA ILE A 48 29.27 -17.56 19.48
C ILE A 48 30.11 -17.70 18.21
N GLU A 49 29.86 -16.90 17.17
CA GLU A 49 30.62 -16.93 15.93
C GLU A 49 32.09 -16.57 16.14
N ARG A 50 32.38 -15.50 16.90
CA ARG A 50 33.75 -15.05 17.18
C ARG A 50 34.55 -16.08 17.98
N LEU A 51 33.95 -16.75 18.98
CA LEU A 51 34.56 -17.88 19.69
C LEU A 51 34.72 -19.10 18.76
N THR A 52 33.80 -19.30 17.82
CA THR A 52 33.89 -20.38 16.81
C THR A 52 35.01 -20.13 15.79
N ARG A 53 35.63 -18.94 15.76
CA ARG A 53 36.89 -18.67 15.04
C ARG A 53 38.17 -18.94 15.87
N GLU A 54 38.12 -18.94 17.20
CA GLU A 54 39.30 -19.18 18.07
C GLU A 54 39.78 -20.64 17.99
N ARG A 55 41.04 -20.88 17.57
CA ARG A 55 41.51 -22.21 17.12
C ARG A 55 41.23 -23.36 18.11
N THR A 56 41.51 -23.15 19.39
CA THR A 56 41.38 -24.19 20.44
C THR A 56 40.00 -24.25 21.10
N ILE A 57 39.13 -23.25 20.88
CA ILE A 57 37.81 -23.19 21.50
C ILE A 57 36.80 -23.94 20.60
N PHE A 58 35.97 -24.79 21.19
CA PHE A 58 34.89 -25.48 20.49
C PHE A 58 33.57 -25.05 21.13
N VAL A 59 32.79 -24.22 20.42
CA VAL A 59 31.50 -23.77 20.94
C VAL A 59 30.49 -24.90 20.80
N LEU A 60 29.86 -25.28 21.91
CA LEU A 60 28.83 -26.32 21.94
C LEU A 60 27.45 -25.69 21.88
N GLU A 61 26.66 -26.10 20.89
CA GLU A 61 25.26 -25.72 20.75
C GLU A 61 24.42 -26.39 21.85
N ARG A 62 24.00 -25.61 22.85
CA ARG A 62 23.12 -26.08 23.94
C ARG A 62 21.77 -25.36 23.99
N ARG A 63 21.55 -24.33 23.18
CA ARG A 63 20.26 -23.61 23.07
C ARG A 63 19.24 -24.40 22.26
N ARG A 64 19.71 -25.31 21.40
CA ARG A 64 18.93 -26.25 20.57
C ARG A 64 19.20 -27.72 20.92
N ILE A 65 19.44 -28.02 22.20
CA ILE A 65 19.82 -29.37 22.62
C ILE A 65 18.71 -30.40 22.35
N GLU A 66 17.44 -29.98 22.29
CA GLU A 66 16.32 -30.84 21.86
C GLU A 66 16.35 -31.21 20.37
N LEU A 67 16.99 -30.41 19.51
CA LEU A 67 17.22 -30.77 18.10
C LEU A 67 18.38 -31.75 17.97
N LEU A 68 19.49 -31.51 18.68
CA LEU A 68 20.62 -32.44 18.73
C LEU A 68 20.23 -33.79 19.34
N ALA A 69 19.39 -33.80 20.39
CA ALA A 69 18.84 -35.02 20.96
C ALA A 69 18.03 -35.82 19.94
N ARG A 70 17.17 -35.14 19.15
CA ARG A 70 16.40 -35.78 18.07
C ARG A 70 17.28 -36.30 16.93
N GLU A 71 18.31 -35.54 16.51
CA GLU A 71 19.25 -36.02 15.49
C GLU A 71 19.98 -37.28 15.96
N LYS A 72 20.41 -37.30 17.24
CA LYS A 72 21.05 -38.46 17.85
C LYS A 72 20.12 -39.68 17.99
N GLU A 73 18.83 -39.47 18.27
CA GLU A 73 17.81 -40.55 18.24
C GLU A 73 17.72 -41.26 16.87
N PHE A 74 18.14 -40.61 15.77
CA PHE A 74 18.18 -41.22 14.44
C PHE A 74 19.49 -41.95 14.09
N ASP A 75 20.62 -41.61 14.72
CA ASP A 75 21.96 -42.02 14.24
C ASP A 75 22.51 -43.31 14.87
N LEU A 76 21.72 -43.98 15.72
CA LEU A 76 22.04 -45.26 16.41
C LEU A 76 23.30 -45.27 17.29
N ASP A 77 24.01 -44.14 17.45
CA ASP A 77 25.15 -44.00 18.34
C ASP A 77 24.72 -43.47 19.72
N ASP A 78 24.84 -44.32 20.74
CA ASP A 78 24.52 -43.97 22.13
C ASP A 78 25.59 -43.05 22.78
N SER A 79 26.74 -42.79 22.13
CA SER A 79 27.87 -42.04 22.72
C SER A 79 27.48 -40.70 23.35
N GLU A 80 27.85 -40.45 24.61
CA GLU A 80 27.40 -39.26 25.36
C GLU A 80 27.75 -37.95 24.63
N PHE A 81 26.84 -36.97 24.68
CA PHE A 81 27.13 -35.62 24.18
C PHE A 81 28.33 -35.03 24.91
N TRP A 82 29.21 -34.33 24.19
CA TRP A 82 30.36 -33.65 24.79
C TRP A 82 29.92 -32.80 25.98
N SER A 83 30.43 -33.14 27.17
CA SER A 83 30.29 -32.33 28.36
C SER A 83 31.12 -31.06 28.19
N GLY A 84 30.44 -29.91 28.05
CA GLY A 84 31.08 -28.61 27.98
C GLY A 84 31.95 -28.38 29.21
N ALA A 85 33.25 -28.18 28.98
CA ALA A 85 34.22 -27.92 30.04
C ALA A 85 33.97 -26.55 30.68
N TYR A 86 33.43 -25.59 29.94
CA TYR A 86 33.04 -24.30 30.50
C TYR A 86 31.62 -23.88 30.08
N LEU A 87 30.93 -23.21 30.99
CA LEU A 87 29.64 -22.56 30.73
C LEU A 87 29.87 -21.04 30.70
N LEU A 88 29.59 -20.39 29.56
CA LEU A 88 29.64 -18.94 29.41
C LEU A 88 28.22 -18.36 29.48
N GLU A 89 28.03 -17.43 30.39
CA GLU A 89 26.80 -16.64 30.54
C GLU A 89 27.15 -15.19 30.89
N GLY A 90 26.20 -14.27 30.79
CA GLY A 90 26.42 -12.91 31.26
C GLY A 90 25.14 -12.09 31.41
N VAL A 91 25.32 -10.90 31.97
CA VAL A 91 24.27 -9.89 32.15
C VAL A 91 24.70 -8.60 31.44
N LEU A 92 23.79 -8.03 30.65
CA LEU A 92 23.96 -6.72 30.03
C LEU A 92 23.44 -5.63 30.97
N ASP A 93 24.21 -4.57 31.08
CA ASP A 93 23.91 -3.35 31.83
C ASP A 93 23.47 -3.59 33.28
N PRO A 94 24.25 -4.35 34.09
CA PRO A 94 23.82 -4.86 35.40
C PRO A 94 23.54 -3.76 36.44
N GLN A 95 24.06 -2.55 36.26
CA GLN A 95 23.83 -1.42 37.18
C GLN A 95 22.75 -0.45 36.69
N SER A 96 22.68 -0.17 35.39
CA SER A 96 21.59 0.58 34.74
C SER A 96 21.75 0.56 33.22
N TYR A 97 20.65 0.51 32.48
CA TYR A 97 20.66 0.60 31.02
C TYR A 97 21.07 2.00 30.54
N SER A 98 21.98 2.04 29.56
CA SER A 98 22.47 3.25 28.90
C SER A 98 22.27 3.16 27.39
N LYS A 99 21.75 4.23 26.78
CA LYS A 99 21.55 4.29 25.32
C LYS A 99 22.86 4.30 24.52
N GLY A 100 23.92 4.90 25.07
CA GLY A 100 25.20 5.06 24.36
C GLY A 100 26.19 3.92 24.60
N THR A 101 26.19 3.39 25.82
CA THR A 101 27.18 2.39 26.28
C THR A 101 26.51 1.05 26.54
N LEU A 102 27.28 -0.02 26.36
CA LEU A 102 26.91 -1.39 26.68
C LEU A 102 27.96 -1.94 27.65
N THR A 103 27.52 -2.39 28.82
CA THR A 103 28.37 -3.12 29.77
C THR A 103 27.96 -4.58 29.81
N VAL A 104 28.92 -5.50 29.68
CA VAL A 104 28.72 -6.94 29.71
C VAL A 104 29.46 -7.50 30.92
N SER A 105 28.72 -7.93 31.94
CA SER A 105 29.29 -8.68 33.07
C SER A 105 29.16 -10.17 32.75
N ALA A 106 30.27 -10.81 32.43
CA ALA A 106 30.34 -12.18 31.96
C ALA A 106 30.90 -13.12 33.04
N ARG A 107 30.36 -14.34 33.10
CA ARG A 107 30.75 -15.39 34.02
C ARG A 107 31.05 -16.66 33.23
N LEU A 108 32.24 -17.20 33.42
CA LEU A 108 32.69 -18.47 32.87
C LEU A 108 32.78 -19.49 34.01
N VAL A 109 31.85 -20.43 34.07
CA VAL A 109 31.81 -21.49 35.10
C VAL A 109 32.66 -22.68 34.62
N PRO A 110 33.67 -23.14 35.39
CA PRO A 110 34.44 -24.35 35.10
C PRO A 110 33.61 -25.64 35.17
N PRO A 111 34.18 -26.80 34.79
CA PRO A 111 33.50 -28.07 34.99
C PRO A 111 33.50 -28.43 36.49
N GLU A 112 32.70 -29.42 36.86
CA GLU A 112 32.64 -29.97 38.24
C GLU A 112 32.29 -28.95 39.35
N GLY A 113 31.76 -27.78 39.00
CA GLY A 113 31.36 -26.75 39.97
C GLY A 113 32.51 -25.91 40.53
N GLY A 114 33.63 -25.80 39.81
CA GLY A 114 34.73 -24.90 40.17
C GLY A 114 34.30 -23.43 40.31
N LEU A 115 35.14 -22.62 40.98
CA LEU A 115 34.86 -21.20 41.19
C LEU A 115 34.67 -20.46 39.86
N PRO A 116 33.54 -19.75 39.65
CA PRO A 116 33.30 -19.03 38.40
C PRO A 116 34.31 -17.90 38.16
N LEU A 117 34.83 -17.83 36.94
CA LEU A 117 35.71 -16.76 36.49
C LEU A 117 34.84 -15.61 35.96
N VAL A 118 34.84 -14.48 36.67
CA VAL A 118 34.02 -13.31 36.34
C VAL A 118 34.90 -12.22 35.73
N PHE A 119 34.43 -11.60 34.65
CA PHE A 119 35.05 -10.44 34.03
C PHE A 119 33.98 -9.48 33.50
N GLU A 120 34.31 -8.19 33.45
CA GLU A 120 33.40 -7.16 32.94
C GLU A 120 34.08 -6.43 31.78
N VAL A 121 33.32 -6.19 30.71
CA VAL A 121 33.77 -5.41 29.56
C VAL A 121 32.74 -4.34 29.20
N GLY A 122 33.22 -3.18 28.76
CA GLY A 122 32.37 -2.07 28.30
C GLY A 122 32.76 -1.61 26.91
N GLY A 123 31.79 -1.07 26.17
CA GLY A 123 31.99 -0.44 24.87
C GLY A 123 30.78 0.36 24.42
N LEU A 124 30.77 0.79 23.16
CA LEU A 124 29.65 1.53 22.57
C LEU A 124 28.58 0.56 22.07
N ARG A 125 27.29 0.82 22.39
CA ARG A 125 26.16 0.00 21.89
C ARG A 125 26.06 0.03 20.35
N THR A 126 26.60 1.08 19.73
CA THR A 126 26.69 1.25 18.27
C THR A 126 27.87 0.52 17.63
N ASN A 127 28.81 -0.04 18.40
CA ASN A 127 29.97 -0.81 17.94
C ASN A 127 30.04 -2.17 18.66
N LEU A 128 29.10 -3.07 18.33
CA LEU A 128 29.05 -4.39 18.95
C LEU A 128 30.28 -5.24 18.63
N ALA A 129 30.98 -5.00 17.51
CA ALA A 129 32.23 -5.69 17.19
C ALA A 129 33.30 -5.48 18.29
N ASP A 130 33.61 -4.24 18.64
CA ASP A 130 34.56 -3.93 19.73
C ASP A 130 34.15 -4.56 21.08
N VAL A 131 32.85 -4.64 21.38
CA VAL A 131 32.35 -5.34 22.57
C VAL A 131 32.57 -6.86 22.48
N VAL A 132 32.27 -7.47 21.34
CA VAL A 132 32.44 -8.92 21.08
C VAL A 132 33.90 -9.34 21.22
N ASP A 133 34.83 -8.59 20.61
CA ASP A 133 36.27 -8.88 20.72
C ASP A 133 36.75 -8.76 22.17
N ARG A 134 36.26 -7.77 22.94
CA ARG A 134 36.57 -7.65 24.38
C ARG A 134 36.02 -8.82 25.18
N VAL A 135 34.79 -9.28 24.91
CA VAL A 135 34.23 -10.48 25.56
C VAL A 135 35.12 -11.69 25.28
N VAL A 136 35.49 -11.92 24.02
CA VAL A 136 36.33 -13.07 23.61
C VAL A 136 37.74 -12.98 24.20
N ALA A 137 38.35 -11.80 24.23
CA ALA A 137 39.63 -11.57 24.91
C ALA A 137 39.53 -11.87 26.43
N GLY A 138 38.41 -11.51 27.06
CA GLY A 138 38.10 -11.88 28.45
C GLY A 138 38.04 -13.39 28.66
N VAL A 139 37.36 -14.13 27.79
CA VAL A 139 37.30 -15.61 27.81
C VAL A 139 38.69 -16.22 27.63
N VAL A 140 39.44 -15.81 26.60
CA VAL A 140 40.80 -16.31 26.30
C VAL A 140 41.74 -16.06 27.48
N SER A 141 41.69 -14.86 28.07
CA SER A 141 42.49 -14.49 29.26
C SER A 141 42.09 -15.28 30.51
N ALA A 142 40.78 -15.51 30.73
CA ALA A 142 40.28 -16.27 31.89
C ALA A 142 40.75 -17.73 31.86
N ILE A 143 40.74 -18.36 30.67
CA ILE A 143 41.19 -19.75 30.45
C ILE A 143 42.73 -19.83 30.34
N LYS A 144 43.44 -18.69 30.30
CA LYS A 144 44.90 -18.58 30.13
C LYS A 144 45.39 -19.20 28.81
N LEU A 145 44.57 -19.14 27.77
CA LEU A 145 44.96 -19.58 26.43
C LEU A 145 45.90 -18.54 25.82
N SER A 146 46.97 -19.00 25.18
CA SER A 146 47.78 -18.14 24.32
C SER A 146 46.90 -17.66 23.16
N PRO A 147 46.75 -16.33 22.92
CA PRO A 147 45.95 -15.83 21.81
C PRO A 147 46.55 -16.35 20.50
N THR A 148 45.77 -17.12 19.74
CA THR A 148 46.17 -17.65 18.42
C THR A 148 45.66 -16.78 17.27
N VAL A 149 45.29 -15.54 17.59
CA VAL A 149 44.33 -14.73 16.84
C VAL A 149 44.93 -14.15 15.56
N THR A 150 44.42 -14.59 14.42
CA THR A 150 44.37 -13.79 13.19
C THR A 150 43.41 -12.62 13.43
N GLU A 151 43.84 -11.38 13.16
CA GLU A 151 43.06 -10.16 13.38
C GLU A 151 41.63 -10.27 12.82
N TRP A 152 40.62 -9.94 13.65
CA TRP A 152 39.22 -10.15 13.29
C TRP A 152 38.70 -9.06 12.36
N ASN A 153 38.57 -9.40 11.06
CA ASN A 153 38.02 -8.48 10.08
C ASN A 153 36.47 -8.51 10.07
N ALA A 154 35.87 -7.84 11.05
CA ALA A 154 34.42 -7.67 11.16
C ALA A 154 33.78 -7.10 9.86
N SER A 155 34.50 -6.29 9.07
CA SER A 155 33.98 -5.72 7.82
C SER A 155 33.84 -6.73 6.68
N GLU A 156 34.67 -7.79 6.67
CA GLU A 156 34.57 -8.90 5.72
C GLU A 156 33.42 -9.82 6.12
N GLU A 157 33.31 -10.13 7.42
CA GLU A 157 32.23 -10.93 7.96
C GLU A 157 30.85 -10.25 7.80
N ALA A 158 30.76 -8.93 7.96
CA ALA A 158 29.56 -8.16 7.66
C ALA A 158 29.13 -8.29 6.18
N ARG A 159 30.09 -8.33 5.25
CA ARG A 159 29.83 -8.55 3.80
C ARG A 159 29.40 -9.99 3.53
N GLN A 160 29.97 -10.96 4.22
CA GLN A 160 29.58 -12.37 4.15
C GLN A 160 28.13 -12.58 4.64
N PHE A 161 27.78 -12.08 5.82
CA PHE A 161 26.42 -12.16 6.36
C PHE A 161 25.40 -11.41 5.48
N PHE A 162 25.77 -10.28 4.87
CA PHE A 162 24.89 -9.61 3.92
C PHE A 162 24.62 -10.45 2.65
N ALA A 163 25.65 -11.13 2.12
CA ALA A 163 25.49 -12.03 0.98
C ALA A 163 24.59 -13.24 1.33
N GLU A 164 24.74 -13.78 2.54
CA GLU A 164 23.87 -14.83 3.08
C GLU A 164 22.43 -14.35 3.26
N ALA A 165 22.21 -13.17 3.85
CA ALA A 165 20.89 -12.58 4.02
C ALA A 165 20.17 -12.36 2.67
N THR A 166 20.91 -11.87 1.67
CA THR A 166 20.41 -11.67 0.31
C THR A 166 20.05 -13.00 -0.36
N TRP A 167 20.85 -14.05 -0.14
CA TRP A 167 20.55 -15.41 -0.61
C TRP A 167 19.31 -15.99 0.09
N ALA A 168 19.25 -15.94 1.41
CA ALA A 168 18.15 -16.46 2.22
C ALA A 168 16.82 -15.78 1.87
N LEU A 169 16.83 -14.44 1.74
CA LEU A 169 15.66 -13.65 1.31
C LEU A 169 15.16 -14.09 -0.07
N ARG A 170 16.08 -14.28 -1.04
CA ARG A 170 15.74 -14.76 -2.40
C ARG A 170 15.08 -16.15 -2.38
N TRP A 171 15.41 -17.01 -1.42
CA TRP A 171 14.81 -18.33 -1.23
C TRP A 171 13.65 -18.34 -0.22
N LYS A 172 13.21 -17.17 0.28
CA LYS A 172 12.13 -17.01 1.28
C LYS A 172 12.42 -17.69 2.62
N MET A 173 13.71 -17.86 2.94
CA MET A 173 14.21 -18.30 4.25
C MET A 173 14.27 -17.07 5.17
N TYR A 174 13.10 -16.57 5.57
CA TYR A 174 12.99 -15.29 6.27
C TYR A 174 13.65 -15.26 7.65
N PRO A 175 13.53 -16.28 8.53
CA PRO A 175 14.24 -16.28 9.82
C PRO A 175 15.76 -16.19 9.66
N GLU A 176 16.33 -16.88 8.68
CA GLU A 176 17.74 -16.87 8.34
C GLU A 176 18.16 -15.52 7.74
N ALA A 177 17.34 -14.96 6.84
CA ALA A 177 17.55 -13.63 6.28
C ALA A 177 17.53 -12.53 7.35
N GLN A 178 16.62 -12.61 8.33
CA GLN A 178 16.53 -11.71 9.48
C GLN A 178 17.81 -11.77 10.31
N ALA A 179 18.22 -12.97 10.72
CA ALA A 179 19.41 -13.18 11.55
C ALA A 179 20.69 -12.71 10.84
N ALA A 180 20.89 -13.08 9.57
CA ALA A 180 22.07 -12.70 8.81
C ALA A 180 22.11 -11.18 8.51
N ALA A 181 20.98 -10.56 8.16
CA ALA A 181 20.95 -9.11 7.92
C ALA A 181 21.19 -8.30 9.20
N GLU A 182 20.72 -8.78 10.34
CA GLU A 182 21.03 -8.19 11.64
C GLU A 182 22.50 -8.33 12.03
N SER A 183 23.11 -9.50 11.82
CA SER A 183 24.55 -9.71 12.04
C SER A 183 25.40 -8.78 11.17
N ALA A 184 25.07 -8.63 9.88
CA ALA A 184 25.74 -7.68 8.98
C ALA A 184 25.64 -6.22 9.47
N TRP A 185 24.44 -5.81 9.93
CA TRP A 185 24.20 -4.46 10.45
C TRP A 185 24.91 -4.18 11.78
N ALA A 186 24.96 -5.18 12.66
CA ALA A 186 25.65 -5.14 13.96
C ALA A 186 27.17 -5.05 13.80
N LEU A 187 27.74 -5.76 12.82
CA LEU A 187 29.16 -5.72 12.45
C LEU A 187 29.56 -4.48 11.62
N GLY A 188 28.61 -3.59 11.31
CA GLY A 188 28.88 -2.25 10.79
C GLY A 188 28.59 -2.01 9.31
N LYS A 189 28.05 -2.99 8.55
CA LYS A 189 27.55 -2.72 7.18
C LYS A 189 26.20 -1.99 7.27
N ARG A 190 26.28 -0.66 7.42
CA ARG A 190 25.11 0.25 7.57
C ARG A 190 24.86 1.09 6.32
N ASP A 191 24.95 0.46 5.16
CA ASP A 191 24.61 1.06 3.86
C ASP A 191 23.15 0.81 3.46
N LEU A 192 22.71 1.46 2.39
CA LEU A 192 21.36 1.32 1.83
C LEU A 192 21.03 -0.15 1.56
N GLU A 193 21.91 -0.89 0.88
CA GLU A 193 21.66 -2.27 0.49
C GLU A 193 21.36 -3.16 1.71
N CYS A 194 22.16 -3.04 2.78
CA CYS A 194 21.96 -3.81 4.00
C CYS A 194 20.67 -3.39 4.73
N ALA A 195 20.32 -2.10 4.74
CA ALA A 195 19.05 -1.64 5.29
C ALA A 195 17.84 -2.21 4.52
N LEU A 196 17.89 -2.19 3.18
CA LEU A 196 16.83 -2.73 2.32
C LEU A 196 16.63 -4.23 2.58
N VAL A 197 17.70 -5.03 2.59
CA VAL A 197 17.61 -6.48 2.86
C VAL A 197 17.13 -6.75 4.28
N ARG A 198 17.63 -6.03 5.30
CA ARG A 198 17.21 -6.17 6.71
C ARG A 198 15.72 -5.92 6.88
N ILE A 199 15.18 -4.87 6.28
CA ILE A 199 13.76 -4.53 6.41
C ILE A 199 12.90 -5.51 5.58
N ARG A 200 13.30 -5.85 4.34
CA ARG A 200 12.58 -6.84 3.51
C ARG A 200 12.50 -8.22 4.16
N ALA A 201 13.54 -8.66 4.87
CA ALA A 201 13.51 -9.92 5.61
C ALA A 201 12.39 -10.00 6.65
N TYR A 202 11.92 -8.86 7.18
CA TYR A 202 10.75 -8.78 8.06
C TYR A 202 9.43 -8.55 7.30
N VAL A 203 9.42 -7.64 6.32
CA VAL A 203 8.23 -7.29 5.54
C VAL A 203 7.72 -8.47 4.70
N ASP A 204 8.62 -9.14 3.97
CA ASP A 204 8.25 -10.17 2.99
C ASP A 204 7.77 -11.47 3.66
N GLU A 205 8.00 -11.64 4.97
CA GLU A 205 7.44 -12.73 5.78
C GLU A 205 6.01 -12.44 6.25
N VAL A 206 5.61 -11.16 6.37
CA VAL A 206 4.22 -10.80 6.71
C VAL A 206 3.31 -11.29 5.58
N PRO A 207 2.40 -12.25 5.84
CA PRO A 207 1.67 -12.86 4.75
C PRO A 207 0.78 -11.82 4.06
N GLY A 208 0.51 -12.05 2.77
CA GLY A 208 -0.48 -11.32 1.99
C GLY A 208 -1.90 -11.60 2.48
N ILE A 209 -2.21 -11.23 3.74
CA ILE A 209 -3.53 -11.32 4.37
C ILE A 209 -4.40 -10.17 3.82
N LEU A 210 -4.50 -10.07 2.50
CA LEU A 210 -5.75 -9.60 1.95
C LEU A 210 -6.79 -10.65 2.38
N PRO A 211 -7.95 -10.24 2.92
CA PRO A 211 -9.06 -11.15 3.15
C PRO A 211 -9.63 -11.61 1.80
N THR A 212 -8.94 -12.57 1.20
CA THR A 212 -9.09 -13.01 -0.18
C THR A 212 -10.38 -13.79 -0.34
N ASN A 213 -11.43 -13.06 -0.69
CA ASN A 213 -12.30 -13.30 -1.84
C ASN A 213 -13.68 -12.69 -1.59
N VAL A 214 -13.89 -11.46 -2.05
CA VAL A 214 -15.24 -10.93 -2.28
C VAL A 214 -15.81 -11.67 -3.52
N MET A 215 -16.34 -12.88 -3.32
CA MET A 215 -17.10 -13.56 -4.37
C MET A 215 -18.39 -12.79 -4.64
N ARG A 216 -18.43 -12.05 -5.76
CA ARG A 216 -19.64 -11.34 -6.20
C ARG A 216 -20.64 -12.30 -6.85
N PHE A 217 -21.66 -12.74 -6.10
CA PHE A 217 -22.73 -13.60 -6.61
C PHE A 217 -23.68 -12.84 -7.56
N HIS A 218 -23.32 -12.76 -8.84
CA HIS A 218 -24.15 -12.17 -9.89
C HIS A 218 -25.31 -13.08 -10.27
N ALA A 219 -26.38 -13.08 -9.46
CA ALA A 219 -27.61 -13.86 -9.66
C ALA A 219 -28.89 -13.03 -9.38
N GLY A 220 -28.93 -11.78 -9.84
CA GLY A 220 -30.15 -10.93 -9.84
C GLY A 220 -30.71 -10.53 -8.46
N LYS A 221 -29.96 -10.76 -7.39
CA LYS A 221 -30.27 -10.51 -5.96
C LYS A 221 -28.98 -10.14 -5.21
N PRO A 222 -29.05 -9.52 -4.01
CA PRO A 222 -27.98 -8.65 -3.48
C PRO A 222 -26.59 -9.27 -3.41
N ASP A 223 -25.59 -8.43 -3.63
CA ASP A 223 -24.16 -8.75 -3.74
C ASP A 223 -23.61 -9.15 -2.36
N LEU A 224 -23.68 -10.45 -2.03
CA LEU A 224 -23.30 -10.97 -0.72
C LEU A 224 -21.78 -11.06 -0.58
N ARG A 225 -21.17 -9.90 -0.29
CA ARG A 225 -19.74 -9.76 -0.02
C ARG A 225 -19.41 -10.38 1.33
N TYR A 226 -18.72 -11.52 1.32
CA TYR A 226 -18.13 -12.11 2.51
C TYR A 226 -16.62 -11.92 2.53
N VAL A 227 -16.07 -11.98 3.74
CA VAL A 227 -14.67 -11.72 4.05
C VAL A 227 -14.13 -12.99 4.70
N ARG A 228 -13.26 -13.72 3.99
CA ARG A 228 -12.57 -14.88 4.58
C ARG A 228 -11.31 -14.43 5.28
N ILE A 229 -11.37 -14.29 6.61
CA ILE A 229 -10.18 -14.18 7.45
C ILE A 229 -9.75 -15.59 7.82
N ALA A 230 -8.89 -16.18 6.99
CA ALA A 230 -8.41 -17.54 7.18
C ALA A 230 -7.35 -17.59 8.29
N GLU A 231 -7.50 -18.60 9.17
CA GLU A 231 -6.57 -19.02 10.22
C GLU A 231 -6.25 -17.98 11.33
N PRO A 232 -5.91 -18.43 12.55
CA PRO A 232 -5.41 -17.53 13.58
C PRO A 232 -4.01 -17.05 13.19
N LEU A 233 -3.87 -15.74 12.94
CA LEU A 233 -2.59 -15.14 12.62
C LEU A 233 -1.59 -15.34 13.77
N ASN A 234 -0.41 -15.87 13.46
CA ASN A 234 0.68 -16.00 14.42
C ASN A 234 1.11 -14.60 14.89
N SER A 235 1.21 -14.40 16.22
CA SER A 235 1.60 -13.13 16.83
C SER A 235 2.98 -12.63 16.35
N ARG A 236 3.87 -13.53 15.92
CA ARG A 236 5.17 -13.17 15.30
C ARG A 236 5.01 -12.25 14.09
N PHE A 237 3.93 -12.32 13.31
CA PHE A 237 3.74 -11.41 12.18
C PHE A 237 3.47 -9.96 12.63
N CYS A 238 2.90 -9.77 13.82
CA CYS A 238 2.79 -8.45 14.44
C CYS A 238 4.18 -7.92 14.86
N ASP A 239 5.01 -8.78 15.48
CA ASP A 239 6.40 -8.45 15.82
C ASP A 239 7.23 -8.11 14.58
N ASN A 240 7.08 -8.85 13.48
CA ASN A 240 7.79 -8.57 12.24
C ASN A 240 7.40 -7.22 11.64
N ALA A 241 6.10 -6.88 11.59
CA ALA A 241 5.64 -5.58 11.09
C ALA A 241 6.12 -4.42 11.96
N LEU A 242 6.18 -4.62 13.29
CA LEU A 242 6.72 -3.66 14.25
C LEU A 242 8.23 -3.45 14.02
N CYS A 243 9.02 -4.52 13.93
CA CYS A 243 10.45 -4.46 13.63
C CYS A 243 10.73 -3.79 12.28
N ALA A 244 9.95 -4.11 11.24
CA ALA A 244 10.09 -3.50 9.91
C ALA A 244 9.87 -1.98 9.96
N LEU A 245 8.82 -1.53 10.65
CA LEU A 245 8.55 -0.11 10.89
C LEU A 245 9.66 0.57 11.71
N GLN A 246 10.14 -0.07 12.79
CA GLN A 246 11.20 0.47 13.63
C GLN A 246 12.50 0.63 12.83
N TYR A 247 12.92 -0.40 12.10
CA TYR A 247 14.14 -0.37 11.30
C TYR A 247 14.06 0.59 10.13
N TYR A 248 12.89 0.72 9.48
CA TYR A 248 12.66 1.75 8.47
C TYR A 248 12.74 3.16 9.06
N TYR A 249 12.12 3.40 10.22
CA TYR A 249 12.16 4.68 10.92
C TYR A 249 13.59 5.07 11.36
N GLU A 250 14.35 4.15 11.94
CA GLU A 250 15.76 4.34 12.30
C GLU A 250 16.64 4.64 11.06
N PHE A 251 16.43 3.88 9.99
CA PHE A 251 17.12 4.09 8.72
C PHE A 251 16.83 5.50 8.17
N CYS A 252 15.56 5.92 8.16
CA CYS A 252 15.14 7.26 7.77
C CYS A 252 15.69 8.39 8.66
N ARG A 253 16.20 8.10 9.86
CA ARG A 253 16.84 9.11 10.72
C ARG A 253 18.36 9.17 10.57
N THR A 254 18.97 8.14 10.01
CA THR A 254 20.43 8.01 9.86
C THR A 254 20.92 8.16 8.43
N TYR A 255 20.03 7.99 7.44
CA TYR A 255 20.36 8.06 6.03
C TYR A 255 20.45 9.52 5.51
N PRO A 256 21.45 9.89 4.68
CA PRO A 256 21.61 11.26 4.19
C PRO A 256 20.40 11.79 3.40
N GLU A 257 20.03 13.06 3.61
CA GLU A 257 18.87 13.70 2.94
C GLU A 257 18.95 13.66 1.40
N GLY A 258 20.14 13.90 0.83
CA GLY A 258 20.33 13.97 -0.63
C GLY A 258 20.12 12.67 -1.43
N MET A 259 19.81 11.55 -0.78
CA MET A 259 19.47 10.28 -1.44
C MET A 259 17.99 9.88 -1.25
N ARG A 260 17.17 10.77 -0.68
CA ARG A 260 15.75 10.51 -0.41
C ARG A 260 14.87 10.98 -1.56
N MET A 261 14.41 10.00 -2.33
CA MET A 261 13.43 10.16 -3.40
C MET A 261 13.89 11.12 -4.51
N THR A 262 14.87 10.69 -5.30
CA THR A 262 15.00 11.14 -6.69
C THR A 262 13.92 10.48 -7.53
N ILE A 263 12.86 11.22 -7.88
CA ILE A 263 12.08 10.90 -9.09
C ILE A 263 13.03 11.13 -10.26
N THR A 264 13.78 10.09 -10.61
CA THR A 264 14.67 10.16 -11.77
C THR A 264 13.78 9.98 -12.99
N PRO A 265 13.66 10.97 -13.89
CA PRO A 265 12.95 10.77 -15.15
C PRO A 265 13.63 9.62 -15.88
N GLY A 266 12.88 8.58 -16.21
CA GLY A 266 13.43 7.50 -17.03
C GLY A 266 13.91 8.08 -18.37
N PRO A 267 15.05 7.60 -18.93
CA PRO A 267 15.47 8.03 -20.26
C PRO A 267 14.38 7.71 -21.31
N ASP A 268 13.66 6.61 -21.09
CA ASP A 268 12.54 6.15 -21.90
C ASP A 268 11.29 6.00 -21.01
N THR A 269 10.20 6.66 -21.40
CA THR A 269 8.82 6.56 -20.87
C THR A 269 8.50 7.16 -19.49
N HIS A 270 7.21 7.49 -19.38
CA HIS A 270 6.46 8.13 -18.29
C HIS A 270 6.55 7.48 -16.89
N THR A 271 7.17 6.31 -16.76
CA THR A 271 7.31 5.63 -15.46
C THR A 271 8.55 6.10 -14.72
N GLY A 272 8.43 7.23 -13.99
CA GLY A 272 9.43 7.61 -12.99
C GLY A 272 9.59 6.49 -11.96
N SER A 273 10.75 5.84 -11.92
CA SER A 273 11.00 4.81 -10.90
C SER A 273 11.27 5.49 -9.57
N TYR A 274 10.33 5.37 -8.63
CA TYR A 274 10.60 5.69 -7.23
C TYR A 274 11.88 5.00 -6.73
N SER A 275 12.57 5.66 -5.80
CA SER A 275 13.70 5.04 -5.10
C SER A 275 13.25 3.82 -4.29
N ASP A 276 14.15 2.85 -4.11
CA ASP A 276 13.85 1.66 -3.32
C ASP A 276 13.52 1.99 -1.86
N TRP A 277 14.05 3.10 -1.34
CA TRP A 277 13.64 3.70 -0.07
C TRP A 277 12.13 3.98 -0.04
N TYR A 278 11.60 4.71 -1.03
CA TYR A 278 10.19 5.11 -1.04
C TYR A 278 9.27 3.90 -1.19
N ARG A 279 9.60 2.98 -2.11
CA ARG A 279 8.85 1.73 -2.30
C ARG A 279 8.82 0.90 -1.02
N LEU A 280 9.97 0.71 -0.37
CA LEU A 280 10.07 -0.03 0.88
C LEU A 280 9.24 0.62 2.00
N GLY A 281 9.18 1.96 2.08
CA GLY A 281 8.32 2.66 3.03
C GLY A 281 6.83 2.36 2.84
N LEU A 282 6.38 2.26 1.59
CA LEU A 282 5.02 1.82 1.26
C LEU A 282 4.80 0.34 1.58
N ASP A 283 5.74 -0.54 1.21
CA ASP A 283 5.68 -1.99 1.51
C ASP A 283 5.54 -2.23 3.03
N VAL A 284 6.33 -1.51 3.85
CA VAL A 284 6.30 -1.57 5.32
C VAL A 284 4.96 -1.09 5.89
N LEU A 285 4.43 0.05 5.40
CA LEU A 285 3.13 0.56 5.85
C LEU A 285 1.98 -0.36 5.45
N GLU A 286 2.03 -0.97 4.26
CA GLU A 286 1.02 -1.93 3.83
C GLU A 286 1.06 -3.20 4.68
N ALA A 287 2.24 -3.73 4.98
CA ALA A 287 2.41 -4.87 5.90
C ALA A 287 1.81 -4.57 7.28
N ALA A 288 2.12 -3.41 7.87
CA ALA A 288 1.52 -2.98 9.14
C ALA A 288 0.00 -2.83 9.05
N THR A 289 -0.53 -2.27 7.96
CA THR A 289 -1.99 -2.18 7.74
C THR A 289 -2.65 -3.54 7.62
N ARG A 290 -2.05 -4.53 6.96
CA ARG A 290 -2.62 -5.89 6.87
C ARG A 290 -2.75 -6.54 8.25
N ILE A 291 -1.75 -6.36 9.12
CA ILE A 291 -1.80 -6.81 10.53
C ILE A 291 -2.93 -6.09 11.28
N LEU A 292 -3.00 -4.76 11.18
CA LEU A 292 -4.03 -3.96 11.84
C LEU A 292 -5.43 -4.30 11.33
N GLN A 293 -5.63 -4.49 10.03
CA GLN A 293 -6.88 -4.96 9.45
C GLN A 293 -7.30 -6.32 10.00
N TYR A 294 -6.38 -7.29 10.04
CA TYR A 294 -6.66 -8.61 10.62
C TYR A 294 -7.17 -8.48 12.06
N TYR A 295 -6.44 -7.78 12.94
CA TYR A 295 -6.83 -7.64 14.35
C TYR A 295 -8.04 -6.71 14.55
N TYR A 296 -8.28 -5.74 13.67
CA TYR A 296 -9.51 -4.95 13.68
C TYR A 296 -10.73 -5.85 13.50
N PHE A 297 -10.76 -6.65 12.43
CA PHE A 297 -11.88 -7.56 12.13
C PHE A 297 -11.88 -8.87 12.96
N ARG A 298 -10.82 -9.17 13.71
CA ARG A 298 -10.72 -10.29 14.68
C ARG A 298 -10.43 -9.79 16.10
N PRO A 299 -11.41 -9.14 16.77
CA PRO A 299 -11.24 -8.67 18.14
C PRO A 299 -10.92 -9.80 19.13
N ASP A 300 -11.39 -11.02 18.86
CA ASP A 300 -11.09 -12.24 19.61
C ASP A 300 -9.59 -12.60 19.60
N ALA A 301 -8.86 -12.28 18.52
CA ALA A 301 -7.43 -12.57 18.39
C ALA A 301 -6.53 -11.52 19.07
N ARG A 302 -7.06 -10.34 19.44
CA ARG A 302 -6.27 -9.20 19.96
C ARG A 302 -5.55 -9.51 21.28
N ALA A 303 -6.07 -10.44 22.09
CA ALA A 303 -5.55 -10.72 23.44
C ALA A 303 -4.07 -11.11 23.48
N GLN A 304 -3.52 -11.68 22.41
CA GLN A 304 -2.11 -12.09 22.32
C GLN A 304 -1.12 -10.97 21.93
N VAL A 305 -1.64 -9.80 21.53
CA VAL A 305 -0.85 -8.68 20.98
C VAL A 305 -1.38 -7.30 21.44
N ALA A 306 -2.19 -7.27 22.50
CA ALA A 306 -2.97 -6.08 22.89
C ALA A 306 -2.08 -4.88 23.29
N ASP A 307 -0.90 -5.16 23.82
CA ASP A 307 0.19 -4.24 24.14
C ASP A 307 0.90 -3.70 22.89
N LYS A 308 1.04 -4.53 21.85
CA LYS A 308 1.78 -4.21 20.60
C LYS A 308 0.95 -3.41 19.60
N LEU A 309 -0.38 -3.59 19.58
CA LEU A 309 -1.25 -2.92 18.60
C LEU A 309 -1.21 -1.38 18.66
N PRO A 310 -1.22 -0.71 19.83
CA PRO A 310 -1.04 0.74 19.93
C PRO A 310 0.33 1.21 19.44
N GLU A 311 1.41 0.47 19.74
CA GLU A 311 2.75 0.81 19.26
C GLU A 311 2.83 0.71 17.72
N LEU A 312 2.29 -0.38 17.16
CA LEU A 312 2.23 -0.60 15.71
C LEU A 312 1.48 0.54 14.98
N ARG A 313 0.38 1.02 15.56
CA ARG A 313 -0.39 2.17 15.04
C ARG A 313 0.39 3.48 15.14
N ALA A 314 0.89 3.81 16.33
CA ALA A 314 1.64 5.03 16.57
C ALA A 314 2.89 5.11 15.68
N LEU A 315 3.55 3.98 15.42
CA LEU A 315 4.73 3.92 14.58
C LEU A 315 4.39 3.95 13.07
N ALA A 316 3.29 3.32 12.64
CA ALA A 316 2.78 3.48 11.28
C ALA A 316 2.43 4.95 10.97
N CYS A 317 1.79 5.66 11.90
CA CYS A 317 1.58 7.11 11.80
C CYS A 317 2.90 7.88 11.67
N GLN A 318 3.89 7.61 12.51
CA GLN A 318 5.20 8.28 12.46
C GLN A 318 5.96 8.02 11.15
N VAL A 319 5.93 6.80 10.62
CA VAL A 319 6.58 6.46 9.34
C VAL A 319 5.83 7.11 8.17
N ALA A 320 4.50 7.10 8.17
CA ALA A 320 3.72 7.77 7.14
C ALA A 320 3.93 9.28 7.14
N ASP A 321 3.97 9.92 8.32
CA ASP A 321 4.28 11.35 8.46
C ASP A 321 5.73 11.68 8.08
N LEU A 322 6.70 10.79 8.35
CA LEU A 322 8.07 10.97 7.90
C LEU A 322 8.13 10.97 6.37
N ILE A 323 7.56 9.96 5.72
CA ILE A 323 7.57 9.84 4.25
C ILE A 323 6.81 11.01 3.61
N ALA A 324 5.63 11.38 4.12
CA ALA A 324 4.79 12.43 3.55
C ALA A 324 5.31 13.87 3.76
N ASN A 325 6.28 14.07 4.66
CA ASN A 325 6.92 15.37 4.89
C ASN A 325 8.34 15.49 4.32
N GLU A 326 8.92 14.41 3.79
CA GLU A 326 10.16 14.46 3.02
C GLU A 326 9.96 15.44 1.82
N PRO A 327 10.80 16.46 1.59
CA PRO A 327 10.46 17.59 0.73
C PRO A 327 10.03 17.20 -0.69
N SER A 328 10.76 16.30 -1.34
CA SER A 328 10.46 15.78 -2.69
C SER A 328 9.14 15.01 -2.77
N VAL A 329 8.75 14.31 -1.70
CA VAL A 329 7.45 13.63 -1.59
C VAL A 329 6.34 14.66 -1.32
N ARG A 330 6.62 15.63 -0.46
CA ARG A 330 5.65 16.67 -0.08
C ARG A 330 5.28 17.56 -1.27
N GLU A 331 6.26 17.95 -2.07
CA GLU A 331 6.11 18.82 -3.23
C GLU A 331 5.41 18.16 -4.43
N SER A 332 5.36 16.82 -4.51
CA SER A 332 4.59 16.11 -5.54
C SER A 332 3.08 16.19 -5.31
N TYR A 333 2.63 16.47 -4.08
CA TYR A 333 1.21 16.50 -3.71
C TYR A 333 0.74 17.86 -3.18
N PHE A 334 1.56 18.57 -2.40
CA PHE A 334 1.27 19.93 -1.92
C PHE A 334 1.94 20.97 -2.82
N VAL A 335 1.46 21.03 -4.06
CA VAL A 335 2.10 21.77 -5.17
C VAL A 335 2.06 23.31 -5.03
N GLY A 336 1.25 23.83 -4.10
CA GLY A 336 1.15 25.27 -3.82
C GLY A 336 0.68 26.08 -5.04
N ASP A 337 1.43 27.13 -5.38
CA ASP A 337 1.16 27.99 -6.55
C ASP A 337 1.73 27.43 -7.87
N ARG A 338 2.38 26.26 -7.84
CA ARG A 338 2.94 25.62 -9.04
C ARG A 338 1.80 25.18 -9.96
N LEU A 339 1.88 25.59 -11.22
CA LEU A 339 1.02 25.05 -12.27
C LEU A 339 1.47 23.63 -12.59
N VAL A 340 0.61 22.63 -12.40
CA VAL A 340 0.95 21.22 -12.56
C VAL A 340 0.04 20.57 -13.60
N PRO A 341 0.60 20.09 -14.74
CA PRO A 341 -0.17 19.46 -15.79
C PRO A 341 -0.68 18.08 -15.38
N TYR A 342 -1.72 17.62 -16.08
CA TYR A 342 -2.26 16.27 -15.95
C TYR A 342 -1.16 15.20 -15.98
N ASP A 343 -0.32 15.15 -17.04
CA ASP A 343 0.68 14.09 -17.24
C ASP A 343 1.55 13.84 -16.00
N GLU A 344 1.98 14.91 -15.33
CA GLU A 344 2.85 14.82 -14.16
C GLU A 344 2.14 14.16 -12.96
N LEU A 345 0.89 14.55 -12.69
CA LEU A 345 0.11 14.00 -11.57
C LEU A 345 -0.48 12.62 -11.90
N ALA A 346 -0.73 12.34 -13.18
CA ALA A 346 -1.10 11.00 -13.66
C ALA A 346 -0.03 9.99 -13.24
N ASP A 347 1.22 10.27 -13.64
CA ASP A 347 2.35 9.38 -13.48
C ASP A 347 2.81 9.31 -12.01
N THR A 348 2.78 10.43 -11.26
CA THR A 348 3.29 10.49 -9.88
C THR A 348 2.26 10.22 -8.77
N ILE A 349 0.96 10.43 -9.00
CA ILE A 349 -0.08 10.31 -7.98
C ILE A 349 -1.24 9.41 -8.42
N GLY A 350 -1.69 9.50 -9.67
CA GLY A 350 -2.90 8.83 -10.16
C GLY A 350 -2.72 7.34 -10.48
N THR A 351 -1.58 6.93 -11.04
CA THR A 351 -1.32 5.54 -11.45
C THR A 351 -0.32 4.81 -10.54
N SER A 352 0.63 5.55 -9.97
CA SER A 352 1.76 4.97 -9.25
C SER A 352 1.52 4.92 -7.74
N PRO A 353 1.85 3.81 -7.04
CA PRO A 353 1.68 3.70 -5.60
C PRO A 353 2.39 4.84 -4.86
N ASN A 354 1.66 5.60 -4.05
CA ASN A 354 2.18 6.76 -3.35
C ASN A 354 1.66 6.83 -1.90
N ILE A 355 2.36 7.60 -1.07
CA ILE A 355 2.06 7.72 0.36
C ILE A 355 0.69 8.33 0.62
N PHE A 356 0.22 9.26 -0.21
CA PHE A 356 -1.05 9.97 0.03
C PHE A 356 -2.25 9.07 -0.27
N ASP A 357 -2.22 8.30 -1.35
CA ASP A 357 -3.16 7.20 -1.63
C ASP A 357 -3.12 6.12 -0.53
N CYS A 358 -1.92 5.72 -0.07
CA CYS A 358 -1.77 4.83 1.07
C CYS A 358 -2.44 5.39 2.33
N MET A 359 -2.22 6.66 2.68
CA MET A 359 -2.87 7.34 3.80
C MET A 359 -4.41 7.40 3.63
N VAL A 360 -4.92 7.61 2.41
CA VAL A 360 -6.37 7.54 2.13
C VAL A 360 -6.91 6.14 2.39
N ARG A 361 -6.30 5.09 1.83
CA ARG A 361 -6.77 3.70 1.97
C ARG A 361 -6.62 3.11 3.37
N CYS A 362 -5.49 3.39 4.00
CA CYS A 362 -4.97 2.65 5.13
C CYS A 362 -4.93 3.47 6.43
N GLY A 363 -4.90 4.80 6.33
CA GLY A 363 -4.57 5.67 7.46
C GLY A 363 -5.56 5.65 8.62
N CYS A 364 -6.81 5.28 8.39
CA CYS A 364 -7.81 5.08 9.45
C CYS A 364 -7.41 3.98 10.44
N PHE A 365 -6.71 2.93 9.99
CA PHE A 365 -6.24 1.85 10.87
C PHE A 365 -5.08 2.26 11.76
N TRP A 366 -4.32 3.29 11.39
CA TRP A 366 -3.17 3.78 12.18
C TRP A 366 -3.59 4.78 13.26
N GLN A 367 -4.84 5.27 13.24
CA GLN A 367 -5.32 6.21 14.24
C GLN A 367 -5.80 5.49 15.50
N GLU A 368 -5.65 6.15 16.65
CA GLU A 368 -6.33 5.73 17.87
C GLU A 368 -7.83 6.01 17.77
N ARG A 369 -8.22 7.22 17.32
CA ARG A 369 -9.62 7.66 17.29
C ARG A 369 -10.19 7.97 15.89
N PRO A 370 -11.52 7.88 15.72
CA PRO A 370 -12.20 8.36 14.52
C PRO A 370 -11.96 9.85 14.22
N GLU A 371 -11.82 10.72 15.23
CA GLU A 371 -11.58 12.15 15.02
C GLU A 371 -10.18 12.46 14.48
N ASP A 372 -9.17 11.67 14.86
CA ASP A 372 -7.81 11.77 14.31
C ASP A 372 -7.81 11.37 12.82
N THR A 373 -8.66 10.41 12.45
CA THR A 373 -8.89 10.03 11.05
C THR A 373 -9.51 11.18 10.24
N VAL A 374 -10.41 11.96 10.86
CA VAL A 374 -10.92 13.20 10.24
C VAL A 374 -9.80 14.23 10.06
N ALA A 375 -8.91 14.40 11.06
CA ALA A 375 -7.77 15.32 10.93
C ALA A 375 -6.82 14.92 9.79
N LEU A 376 -6.57 13.61 9.60
CA LEU A 376 -5.84 13.08 8.45
C LEU A 376 -6.52 13.45 7.12
N TYR A 377 -7.83 13.22 6.97
CA TYR A 377 -8.53 13.56 5.73
C TYR A 377 -8.57 15.07 5.46
N ARG A 378 -8.76 15.92 6.48
CA ARG A 378 -8.63 17.38 6.33
C ARG A 378 -7.26 17.78 5.78
N ARG A 379 -6.18 17.16 6.27
CA ARG A 379 -4.81 17.40 5.78
C ARG A 379 -4.67 17.01 4.31
N LEU A 380 -5.15 15.83 3.92
CA LEU A 380 -5.08 15.34 2.54
C LEU A 380 -5.92 16.19 1.57
N MET A 381 -7.16 16.51 1.94
CA MET A 381 -8.10 17.33 1.15
C MET A 381 -7.74 18.83 1.11
N SER A 382 -6.73 19.27 1.86
CA SER A 382 -6.23 20.65 1.76
C SER A 382 -5.46 20.93 0.47
N SER A 383 -5.06 19.89 -0.27
CA SER A 383 -4.48 20.01 -1.61
C SER A 383 -5.53 19.77 -2.71
N PRO A 384 -5.57 20.57 -3.79
CA PRO A 384 -6.37 20.27 -4.97
C PRO A 384 -5.97 18.95 -5.66
N VAL A 385 -4.74 18.46 -5.44
CA VAL A 385 -4.26 17.15 -5.95
C VAL A 385 -5.04 15.97 -5.38
N PHE A 386 -5.83 16.15 -4.31
CA PHE A 386 -6.70 15.10 -3.76
C PHE A 386 -7.63 14.44 -4.80
N CYS A 387 -8.01 15.16 -5.87
CA CYS A 387 -8.82 14.60 -6.96
C CYS A 387 -8.13 13.46 -7.75
N TYR A 388 -6.83 13.24 -7.60
CA TYR A 388 -6.14 12.09 -8.18
C TYR A 388 -6.24 10.82 -7.33
N ILE A 389 -6.65 10.94 -6.05
CA ILE A 389 -6.75 9.81 -5.09
C ILE A 389 -8.14 9.70 -4.41
N HIS A 390 -9.07 10.63 -4.69
CA HIS A 390 -10.37 10.69 -4.03
C HIS A 390 -11.29 9.49 -4.32
N THR A 391 -11.06 8.73 -5.39
CA THR A 391 -11.79 7.50 -5.68
C THR A 391 -11.56 6.45 -4.61
N ALA A 392 -10.33 6.31 -4.12
CA ALA A 392 -9.97 5.46 -2.98
C ALA A 392 -10.64 5.93 -1.67
N PHE A 393 -11.03 7.21 -1.59
CA PHE A 393 -11.76 7.77 -0.45
C PHE A 393 -13.29 7.54 -0.55
N TRP A 394 -13.86 7.74 -1.74
CA TRP A 394 -15.28 7.52 -2.03
C TRP A 394 -15.65 6.04 -1.96
N PHE A 395 -14.93 5.20 -2.69
CA PHE A 395 -15.23 3.77 -2.83
C PHE A 395 -14.54 2.98 -1.74
N ARG A 396 -15.26 2.75 -0.63
CA ARG A 396 -14.80 1.87 0.44
C ARG A 396 -15.38 0.49 0.29
N GLU A 397 -14.49 -0.49 0.19
CA GLU A 397 -14.83 -1.88 0.43
C GLU A 397 -15.11 -2.10 1.92
N SER A 398 -15.83 -3.17 2.26
CA SER A 398 -16.11 -3.55 3.66
C SER A 398 -14.85 -3.75 4.52
N LEU A 399 -13.69 -3.94 3.86
CA LEU A 399 -12.37 -4.14 4.44
C LEU A 399 -11.56 -2.85 4.63
N GLN A 400 -12.00 -1.75 4.02
CA GLN A 400 -11.33 -0.45 4.06
C GLN A 400 -12.34 0.65 4.46
N PRO A 401 -12.96 0.57 5.66
CA PRO A 401 -13.91 1.57 6.12
C PRO A 401 -13.24 2.96 6.25
N ARG A 402 -14.00 4.03 6.01
CA ARG A 402 -13.48 5.42 6.16
C ARG A 402 -13.06 5.75 7.59
N PHE A 403 -13.64 5.06 8.58
CA PHE A 403 -13.39 5.29 9.99
C PHE A 403 -13.23 3.95 10.70
N VAL A 404 -12.32 3.92 11.66
CA VAL A 404 -11.97 2.76 12.49
C VAL A 404 -11.97 3.23 13.94
N ALA A 405 -12.30 2.32 14.86
CA ALA A 405 -12.22 2.52 16.29
C ALA A 405 -11.70 1.25 16.95
N TRP A 406 -10.83 1.38 17.94
CA TRP A 406 -10.17 0.22 18.56
C TRP A 406 -10.87 -0.30 19.82
N ASN A 407 -11.82 0.46 20.35
CA ASN A 407 -12.71 0.07 21.44
C ASN A 407 -14.19 0.35 21.09
N GLU A 408 -15.09 -0.32 21.80
CA GLU A 408 -16.54 -0.26 21.56
C GLU A 408 -17.14 1.14 21.79
N THR A 409 -16.56 1.92 22.72
CA THR A 409 -17.03 3.28 23.04
C THR A 409 -16.87 4.22 21.85
N GLU A 410 -15.73 4.16 21.18
CA GLU A 410 -15.44 4.94 19.98
C GLU A 410 -16.12 4.35 18.72
N GLU A 411 -16.30 3.04 18.63
CA GLU A 411 -17.03 2.42 17.52
C GLU A 411 -18.48 2.97 17.44
N ARG A 412 -19.10 3.18 18.61
CA ARG A 412 -20.42 3.81 18.72
C ARG A 412 -20.45 5.29 18.31
N SER A 413 -19.31 6.00 18.30
CA SER A 413 -19.23 7.40 17.88
C SER A 413 -19.03 7.58 16.37
N ILE A 414 -18.53 6.56 15.65
CA ILE A 414 -18.23 6.63 14.20
C ILE A 414 -19.37 7.26 13.37
N PRO A 415 -20.66 6.89 13.50
CA PRO A 415 -21.72 7.48 12.69
C PRO A 415 -21.90 8.99 12.94
N LEU A 416 -21.71 9.45 14.17
CA LEU A 416 -21.78 10.87 14.53
C LEU A 416 -20.58 11.64 13.99
N VAL A 417 -19.38 11.07 14.07
CA VAL A 417 -18.14 11.67 13.54
C VAL A 417 -18.20 11.77 12.01
N ALA A 418 -18.67 10.72 11.33
CA ALA A 418 -18.84 10.70 9.88
C ALA A 418 -19.86 11.73 9.39
N GLU A 419 -21.02 11.84 10.05
CA GLU A 419 -22.06 12.82 9.71
C GLU A 419 -21.60 14.27 10.01
N ALA A 420 -20.89 14.49 11.13
CA ALA A 420 -20.30 15.78 11.45
C ALA A 420 -19.29 16.23 10.37
N PHE A 421 -18.42 15.32 9.93
CA PHE A 421 -17.44 15.59 8.88
C PHE A 421 -18.09 15.84 7.51
N LEU A 422 -19.11 15.06 7.12
CA LEU A 422 -19.85 15.30 5.87
C LEU A 422 -20.57 16.65 5.87
N ASN A 423 -21.08 17.10 7.02
CA ASN A 423 -21.71 18.41 7.14
C ASN A 423 -20.69 19.56 7.19
N GLU A 424 -19.52 19.37 7.79
CA GLU A 424 -18.39 20.31 7.70
C GLU A 424 -17.97 20.53 6.24
N LEU A 425 -17.73 19.45 5.49
CA LEU A 425 -17.40 19.52 4.07
C LEU A 425 -18.51 20.17 3.24
N SER A 426 -19.77 19.80 3.48
CA SER A 426 -20.95 20.36 2.77
C SER A 426 -21.13 21.87 2.99
N ASN A 427 -20.76 22.37 4.18
CA ASN A 427 -20.89 23.77 4.57
C ASN A 427 -19.59 24.58 4.37
N SER A 428 -18.55 23.97 3.81
CA SER A 428 -17.26 24.62 3.58
C SER A 428 -17.35 25.78 2.59
N THR A 429 -16.57 26.82 2.81
CA THR A 429 -16.38 27.90 1.83
C THR A 429 -15.51 27.47 0.64
N ASN A 430 -14.75 26.38 0.77
CA ASN A 430 -13.96 25.80 -0.32
C ASN A 430 -14.87 24.95 -1.23
N PRO A 431 -15.05 25.32 -2.52
CA PRO A 431 -15.90 24.57 -3.44
C PRO A 431 -15.48 23.11 -3.64
N LEU A 432 -14.19 22.80 -3.62
CA LEU A 432 -13.70 21.42 -3.77
C LEU A 432 -14.17 20.54 -2.59
N LEU A 433 -14.12 21.06 -1.36
CA LEU A 433 -14.61 20.33 -0.18
C LEU A 433 -16.12 20.10 -0.23
N ARG A 434 -16.90 21.06 -0.76
CA ARG A 434 -18.34 20.87 -1.01
C ARG A 434 -18.59 19.79 -2.05
N LEU A 435 -17.81 19.76 -3.13
CA LEU A 435 -17.90 18.74 -4.19
C LEU A 435 -17.59 17.34 -3.65
N GLU A 436 -16.53 17.19 -2.87
CA GLU A 436 -16.19 15.93 -2.16
C GLU A 436 -17.36 15.46 -1.29
N ALA A 437 -18.02 16.36 -0.53
CA ALA A 437 -19.23 16.01 0.22
C ALA A 437 -20.40 15.54 -0.65
N LYS A 438 -20.63 16.16 -1.83
CA LYS A 438 -21.68 15.72 -2.75
C LYS A 438 -21.35 14.36 -3.39
N ALA A 439 -20.09 14.15 -3.79
CA ALA A 439 -19.62 12.89 -4.36
C ALA A 439 -19.75 11.74 -3.35
N LEU A 440 -19.37 11.96 -2.08
CA LEU A 440 -19.58 10.99 -1.01
C LEU A 440 -21.06 10.65 -0.80
N ARG A 441 -21.96 11.64 -0.82
CA ARG A 441 -23.41 11.41 -0.73
C ARG A 441 -23.95 10.61 -1.92
N LEU A 442 -23.33 10.73 -3.10
CA LEU A 442 -23.68 9.92 -4.28
C LEU A 442 -23.14 8.49 -4.18
N ALA A 443 -21.89 8.30 -3.74
CA ALA A 443 -21.29 7.00 -3.46
C ALA A 443 -22.02 6.24 -2.33
N ASP A 444 -22.49 6.96 -1.32
CA ASP A 444 -23.23 6.42 -0.17
C ASP A 444 -24.75 6.31 -0.39
N ALA A 445 -25.24 6.68 -1.58
CA ALA A 445 -26.64 6.46 -1.92
C ALA A 445 -26.99 4.96 -1.94
N ARG A 446 -28.14 4.60 -1.35
CA ARG A 446 -28.69 3.23 -1.31
C ARG A 446 -30.11 3.13 -1.85
N THR A 447 -30.65 4.23 -2.40
CA THR A 447 -32.00 4.29 -2.99
C THR A 447 -31.99 5.20 -4.21
N ASP A 448 -32.88 4.93 -5.17
CA ASP A 448 -33.03 5.74 -6.38
C ASP A 448 -33.25 7.23 -6.07
N THR A 449 -34.11 7.55 -5.09
CA THR A 449 -34.40 8.93 -4.68
C THR A 449 -33.16 9.64 -4.10
N ALA A 450 -32.36 8.94 -3.30
CA ALA A 450 -31.12 9.51 -2.75
C ALA A 450 -30.07 9.71 -3.85
N ALA A 451 -29.92 8.73 -4.76
CA ALA A 451 -28.97 8.79 -5.86
C ALA A 451 -29.30 9.93 -6.83
N VAL A 452 -30.57 10.07 -7.25
CA VAL A 452 -31.01 11.16 -8.15
C VAL A 452 -30.80 12.53 -7.50
N ARG A 453 -31.08 12.67 -6.19
CA ARG A 453 -30.83 13.94 -5.48
C ARG A 453 -29.33 14.24 -5.40
N ALA A 454 -28.51 13.30 -4.94
CA ALA A 454 -27.07 13.49 -4.80
C ALA A 454 -26.38 13.75 -6.15
N PHE A 455 -26.88 13.15 -7.23
CA PHE A 455 -26.45 13.43 -8.61
C PHE A 455 -26.72 14.89 -8.97
N ASN A 456 -27.96 15.36 -8.85
CA ASN A 456 -28.31 16.75 -9.16
C ASN A 456 -27.49 17.72 -8.30
N ASP A 457 -27.48 17.53 -6.98
CA ASP A 457 -26.69 18.31 -6.02
C ASP A 457 -25.21 18.42 -6.41
N LEU A 458 -24.59 17.34 -6.93
CA LEU A 458 -23.20 17.32 -7.37
C LEU A 458 -23.01 18.19 -8.61
N PHE A 459 -23.74 17.94 -9.69
CA PHE A 459 -23.56 18.67 -10.95
C PHE A 459 -24.01 20.13 -10.87
N ASP A 460 -25.06 20.44 -10.10
CA ASP A 460 -25.45 21.82 -9.81
C ASP A 460 -24.31 22.54 -9.06
N THR A 461 -23.63 21.86 -8.13
CA THR A 461 -22.44 22.41 -7.46
C THR A 461 -21.26 22.56 -8.43
N MET A 462 -21.01 21.60 -9.32
CA MET A 462 -19.91 21.70 -10.31
C MET A 462 -20.11 22.88 -11.26
N THR A 463 -21.29 23.00 -11.86
CA THR A 463 -21.64 24.07 -12.80
C THR A 463 -21.64 25.46 -12.17
N GLN A 464 -22.14 25.61 -10.93
CA GLN A 464 -22.07 26.86 -10.16
C GLN A 464 -20.63 27.28 -9.78
N ASN A 465 -19.65 26.37 -9.90
CA ASN A 465 -18.26 26.62 -9.52
C ASN A 465 -17.28 26.33 -10.69
N ARG A 466 -17.73 26.49 -11.95
CA ARG A 466 -16.91 26.33 -13.18
C ARG A 466 -15.52 26.95 -13.05
N ASP A 467 -15.45 28.19 -12.58
CA ASP A 467 -14.21 28.96 -12.45
C ASP A 467 -13.16 28.23 -11.60
N VAL A 468 -13.58 27.45 -10.61
CA VAL A 468 -12.66 26.66 -9.77
C VAL A 468 -11.96 25.58 -10.57
N PHE A 469 -12.63 24.97 -11.56
CA PHE A 469 -12.02 23.98 -12.45
C PHE A 469 -11.10 24.65 -13.47
N VAL A 470 -11.57 25.69 -14.15
CA VAL A 470 -10.81 26.29 -15.26
C VAL A 470 -9.65 27.19 -14.83
N THR A 471 -9.65 27.73 -13.60
CA THR A 471 -8.57 28.61 -13.11
C THR A 471 -7.57 27.94 -12.17
N ASN A 472 -7.80 26.71 -11.69
CA ASN A 472 -6.92 26.07 -10.70
C ASN A 472 -5.48 25.91 -11.21
N ASN A 473 -4.51 25.80 -10.30
CA ASN A 473 -3.12 25.51 -10.64
C ASN A 473 -2.89 24.01 -10.95
N VAL A 474 -3.82 23.14 -10.55
CA VAL A 474 -3.84 21.71 -10.85
C VAL A 474 -4.90 21.43 -11.93
N ASP A 475 -4.61 20.53 -12.88
CA ASP A 475 -5.67 20.00 -13.75
C ASP A 475 -6.63 19.12 -12.91
N LEU A 476 -7.75 19.72 -12.49
CA LEU A 476 -8.78 19.07 -11.70
C LEU A 476 -9.69 18.15 -12.54
N LEU A 477 -9.69 18.27 -13.87
CA LEU A 477 -10.63 17.57 -14.74
C LEU A 477 -10.10 16.23 -15.26
N TYR A 478 -8.99 15.74 -14.69
CA TYR A 478 -8.48 14.39 -14.93
C TYR A 478 -9.59 13.34 -14.87
N MET A 479 -9.73 12.55 -15.94
CA MET A 479 -10.77 11.52 -16.10
C MET A 479 -12.20 12.04 -15.86
N ASN A 480 -12.46 13.31 -16.21
CA ASN A 480 -13.68 14.04 -15.90
C ASN A 480 -13.99 14.02 -14.38
N TRP A 481 -12.99 14.35 -13.56
CA TRP A 481 -13.05 14.34 -12.08
C TRP A 481 -13.57 12.99 -11.52
N TRP A 482 -13.23 11.88 -12.21
CA TRP A 482 -13.67 10.51 -11.93
C TRP A 482 -15.20 10.29 -11.85
N VAL A 483 -16.01 11.23 -12.32
CA VAL A 483 -17.48 11.18 -12.26
C VAL A 483 -18.05 9.97 -13.00
N GLY A 484 -17.44 9.57 -14.12
CA GLY A 484 -17.82 8.35 -14.84
C GLY A 484 -17.75 7.09 -13.96
N GLU A 485 -16.75 7.00 -13.08
CA GLU A 485 -16.56 5.85 -12.20
C GLU A 485 -17.51 5.87 -11.00
N LEU A 486 -17.82 7.07 -10.48
CA LEU A 486 -18.85 7.29 -9.47
C LEU A 486 -20.24 6.80 -9.93
N LEU A 487 -20.53 6.88 -11.24
CA LEU A 487 -21.75 6.35 -11.85
C LEU A 487 -21.67 4.86 -12.22
N ASN A 488 -20.46 4.28 -12.32
CA ASN A 488 -20.26 2.86 -12.54
C ASN A 488 -20.36 2.05 -11.25
N GLN A 489 -19.84 2.58 -10.13
CA GLN A 489 -19.76 1.91 -8.84
C GLN A 489 -20.99 2.12 -7.93
N PHE A 490 -22.17 2.43 -8.50
CA PHE A 490 -23.41 2.54 -7.74
C PHE A 490 -23.66 1.29 -6.88
N GLN A 491 -23.85 1.52 -5.58
CA GLN A 491 -24.05 0.45 -4.60
C GLN A 491 -25.43 -0.22 -4.73
N ASP A 492 -25.55 -1.34 -4.04
CA ASP A 492 -26.80 -2.10 -3.94
C ASP A 492 -27.94 -1.24 -3.39
N GLY A 493 -29.14 -1.48 -3.93
CA GLY A 493 -30.36 -0.73 -3.62
C GLY A 493 -30.79 0.28 -4.68
N ILE A 494 -29.90 0.66 -5.61
CA ILE A 494 -30.24 1.52 -6.76
C ILE A 494 -30.62 0.65 -7.97
N SER A 495 -31.78 0.91 -8.58
CA SER A 495 -32.31 0.16 -9.72
C SER A 495 -31.48 0.37 -11.00
N VAL A 496 -31.38 -0.66 -11.84
CA VAL A 496 -30.64 -0.60 -13.12
C VAL A 496 -31.15 0.55 -13.99
N ALA A 497 -32.47 0.71 -14.11
CA ALA A 497 -33.09 1.81 -14.87
C ALA A 497 -32.70 3.20 -14.35
N THR A 498 -32.56 3.40 -13.03
CA THR A 498 -32.07 4.67 -12.49
C THR A 498 -30.58 4.87 -12.79
N ARG A 499 -29.73 3.84 -12.66
CA ARG A 499 -28.30 3.92 -13.00
C ARG A 499 -28.11 4.31 -14.47
N ASP A 500 -28.80 3.62 -15.38
CA ASP A 500 -28.68 3.86 -16.82
C ASP A 500 -29.20 5.25 -17.21
N ARG A 501 -30.30 5.72 -16.60
CA ARG A 501 -30.79 7.09 -16.78
C ARG A 501 -29.78 8.14 -16.31
N LEU A 502 -29.16 7.96 -15.14
CA LEU A 502 -28.15 8.89 -14.62
C LEU A 502 -26.88 8.88 -15.47
N ARG A 503 -26.43 7.71 -15.94
CA ARG A 503 -25.29 7.58 -16.86
C ARG A 503 -25.58 8.22 -18.23
N ALA A 504 -26.77 7.98 -18.79
CA ALA A 504 -27.20 8.61 -20.04
C ALA A 504 -27.19 10.14 -19.89
N ARG A 505 -27.78 10.64 -18.80
CA ARG A 505 -27.82 12.08 -18.49
C ARG A 505 -26.42 12.69 -18.35
N TYR A 506 -25.52 12.03 -17.63
CA TYR A 506 -24.12 12.45 -17.54
C TYR A 506 -23.47 12.54 -18.92
N ASN A 507 -23.57 11.48 -19.73
CA ASN A 507 -22.96 11.44 -21.07
C ASN A 507 -23.54 12.48 -22.05
N THR A 508 -24.80 12.89 -21.90
CA THR A 508 -25.45 13.82 -22.84
C THR A 508 -25.47 15.28 -22.38
N GLU A 509 -25.63 15.54 -21.08
CA GLU A 509 -25.78 16.91 -20.55
C GLU A 509 -24.47 17.47 -19.97
N TYR A 510 -23.69 16.65 -19.25
CA TYR A 510 -22.61 17.16 -18.39
C TYR A 510 -21.22 16.85 -18.93
N ARG A 511 -21.00 15.65 -19.47
CA ARG A 511 -19.70 15.22 -20.00
C ARG A 511 -19.18 16.15 -21.11
N PRO A 512 -19.97 16.57 -22.13
CA PRO A 512 -19.46 17.47 -23.18
C PRO A 512 -19.04 18.83 -22.62
N VAL A 513 -19.75 19.32 -21.60
CA VAL A 513 -19.44 20.58 -20.91
C VAL A 513 -18.16 20.46 -20.08
N MET A 514 -17.91 19.32 -19.44
CA MET A 514 -16.66 19.05 -18.73
C MET A 514 -15.47 18.85 -19.69
N GLU A 515 -15.69 18.25 -20.86
CA GLU A 515 -14.68 18.11 -21.91
C GLU A 515 -14.28 19.48 -22.48
N GLU A 516 -15.23 20.41 -22.71
CA GLU A 516 -14.96 21.81 -23.06
C GLU A 516 -14.10 22.53 -22.00
N TRP A 517 -14.43 22.35 -20.71
CA TRP A 517 -13.65 22.95 -19.61
C TRP A 517 -12.24 22.35 -19.51
N HIS A 518 -12.09 21.04 -19.79
CA HIS A 518 -10.79 20.38 -19.82
C HIS A 518 -9.95 20.91 -20.98
N GLU A 519 -10.50 21.06 -22.18
CA GLU A 519 -9.79 21.69 -23.32
C GLU A 519 -9.32 23.12 -22.98
N GLU A 520 -10.14 23.92 -22.29
CA GLU A 520 -9.73 25.25 -21.81
C GLU A 520 -8.55 25.19 -20.83
N VAL A 521 -8.59 24.26 -19.86
CA VAL A 521 -7.51 24.00 -18.90
C VAL A 521 -6.24 23.52 -19.60
N SER A 522 -6.33 22.50 -20.46
CA SER A 522 -5.19 21.91 -21.17
C SER A 522 -4.51 22.94 -22.07
N ARG A 523 -5.26 23.81 -22.76
CA ARG A 523 -4.71 24.93 -23.53
C ARG A 523 -3.95 25.90 -22.64
N ARG A 524 -4.57 26.40 -21.55
CA ARG A 524 -3.94 27.34 -20.61
C ARG A 524 -2.67 26.76 -19.97
N ILE A 525 -2.69 25.48 -19.62
CA ILE A 525 -1.54 24.77 -19.05
C ILE A 525 -0.43 24.60 -20.10
N THR A 526 -0.78 24.25 -21.33
CA THR A 526 0.18 24.10 -22.45
C THR A 526 0.86 25.43 -22.75
N GLU A 527 0.10 26.52 -22.92
CA GLU A 527 0.61 27.87 -23.14
C GLU A 527 1.60 28.27 -22.03
N ALA A 528 1.20 28.12 -20.77
CA ALA A 528 2.06 28.45 -19.63
C ALA A 528 3.32 27.56 -19.52
N ARG A 529 3.23 26.26 -19.85
CA ARG A 529 4.37 25.32 -19.87
C ARG A 529 5.37 25.70 -20.96
N MET A 530 4.89 26.07 -22.16
CA MET A 530 5.75 26.56 -23.24
C MET A 530 6.44 27.87 -22.83
N THR A 531 5.71 28.83 -22.26
CA THR A 531 6.29 30.06 -21.69
C THR A 531 7.38 29.77 -20.65
N GLN A 532 7.17 28.83 -19.74
CA GLN A 532 8.17 28.45 -18.74
C GLN A 532 9.41 27.79 -19.35
N LEU A 533 9.23 26.88 -20.33
CA LEU A 533 10.34 26.26 -21.06
C LEU A 533 11.15 27.30 -21.85
N ALA A 534 10.48 28.24 -22.52
CA ALA A 534 11.12 29.35 -23.22
C ALA A 534 11.95 30.23 -22.28
N VAL A 535 11.40 30.61 -21.11
CA VAL A 535 12.12 31.37 -20.07
C VAL A 535 13.31 30.57 -19.52
N GLY A 536 13.15 29.28 -19.26
CA GLY A 536 14.21 28.40 -18.76
C GLY A 536 15.37 28.25 -19.74
N LEU A 537 15.07 28.02 -21.03
CA LEU A 537 16.05 27.95 -22.11
C LEU A 537 16.80 29.29 -22.24
N LEU A 538 16.08 30.41 -22.20
CA LEU A 538 16.69 31.74 -22.29
C LEU A 538 17.61 32.03 -21.10
N LYS A 539 17.23 31.65 -19.87
CA LYS A 539 18.09 31.73 -18.68
C LYS A 539 19.38 30.92 -18.86
N HIS A 540 19.28 29.65 -19.25
CA HIS A 540 20.43 28.76 -19.48
C HIS A 540 21.41 29.32 -20.52
N VAL A 541 20.88 29.83 -21.63
CA VAL A 541 21.64 30.42 -22.75
C VAL A 541 22.38 31.68 -22.31
N ILE A 542 21.72 32.54 -21.53
CA ILE A 542 22.32 33.74 -20.94
C ILE A 542 23.43 33.37 -19.94
N THR A 543 23.20 32.39 -19.04
CA THR A 543 24.16 32.05 -17.99
C THR A 543 25.38 31.29 -18.50
N GLU A 544 25.25 30.48 -19.56
CA GLU A 544 26.34 29.67 -20.11
C GLU A 544 27.04 30.29 -21.35
N ASP A 545 26.64 31.49 -21.78
CA ASP A 545 27.15 32.19 -22.99
C ASP A 545 27.09 31.35 -24.29
N LYS A 546 26.15 30.40 -24.34
CA LYS A 546 25.92 29.55 -25.51
C LYS A 546 25.24 30.35 -26.62
N PRO A 547 25.64 30.20 -27.89
CA PRO A 547 24.91 30.82 -29.00
C PRO A 547 23.56 30.11 -29.21
N LEU A 548 22.46 30.84 -29.08
CA LEU A 548 21.15 30.37 -29.53
C LEU A 548 21.15 30.27 -31.07
N ASN A 549 20.56 29.22 -31.63
CA ASN A 549 20.31 29.16 -33.07
C ASN A 549 19.04 29.95 -33.43
N ALA A 550 18.86 30.28 -34.72
CA ALA A 550 17.73 31.09 -35.17
C ALA A 550 16.36 30.42 -34.93
N MET A 551 16.30 29.10 -34.78
CA MET A 551 15.06 28.39 -34.48
C MET A 551 14.66 28.56 -33.01
N GLY A 552 15.61 28.49 -32.08
CA GLY A 552 15.37 28.83 -30.66
C GLY A 552 14.95 30.29 -30.46
N PHE A 553 15.42 31.22 -31.31
CA PHE A 553 15.01 32.63 -31.28
C PHE A 553 13.53 32.82 -31.63
N TYR A 554 13.04 32.10 -32.66
CA TYR A 554 11.63 32.16 -33.05
C TYR A 554 10.71 31.61 -31.95
N VAL A 555 11.03 30.42 -31.43
CA VAL A 555 10.26 29.73 -30.38
C VAL A 555 10.18 30.57 -29.10
N THR A 556 11.32 31.05 -28.57
CA THR A 556 11.31 31.86 -27.34
C THR A 556 10.59 33.21 -27.52
N GLY A 557 10.69 33.84 -28.69
CA GLY A 557 10.02 35.13 -28.97
C GLY A 557 8.49 35.02 -29.02
N SER A 558 7.95 34.01 -29.68
CA SER A 558 6.49 33.81 -29.75
C SER A 558 5.86 33.36 -28.43
N GLU A 559 6.62 32.69 -27.55
CA GLU A 559 6.08 32.05 -26.34
C GLU A 559 6.24 32.89 -25.07
N LEU A 560 6.95 34.02 -25.13
CA LEU A 560 7.20 34.92 -23.99
C LEU A 560 6.04 35.87 -23.62
N HIS A 561 4.86 35.71 -24.24
CA HIS A 561 3.72 36.59 -24.04
C HIS A 561 3.12 36.47 -22.63
N GLY A 562 2.96 37.61 -21.93
CA GLY A 562 1.98 37.74 -20.84
C GLY A 562 2.45 37.57 -19.39
N SER A 563 3.76 37.62 -19.07
CA SER A 563 4.24 37.64 -17.67
C SER A 563 5.25 38.76 -17.39
N SER A 564 4.76 39.82 -16.76
CA SER A 564 5.53 40.93 -16.17
C SER A 564 6.64 40.43 -15.22
N GLN A 565 6.34 39.39 -14.44
CA GLN A 565 7.27 38.76 -13.50
C GLN A 565 8.47 38.12 -14.21
N HIS A 566 8.22 37.32 -15.26
CA HIS A 566 9.32 36.71 -16.04
C HIS A 566 10.18 37.77 -16.72
N ALA A 567 9.57 38.86 -17.21
CA ALA A 567 10.30 40.00 -17.75
C ALA A 567 11.19 40.69 -16.70
N GLY A 568 10.71 40.81 -15.45
CA GLY A 568 11.49 41.28 -14.31
C GLY A 568 12.71 40.41 -13.99
N GLU A 569 12.56 39.08 -14.03
CA GLU A 569 13.65 38.13 -13.79
C GLU A 569 14.70 38.10 -14.94
N LEU A 570 14.25 38.26 -16.19
CA LEU A 570 15.13 38.19 -17.37
C LEU A 570 15.94 39.48 -17.60
N ARG A 571 15.41 40.66 -17.24
CA ARG A 571 16.09 41.97 -17.38
C ARG A 571 17.54 41.99 -16.85
N PRO A 572 17.82 41.69 -15.56
CA PRO A 572 19.18 41.78 -15.01
C PRO A 572 20.13 40.74 -15.62
N LEU A 573 19.62 39.55 -15.94
CA LEU A 573 20.38 38.49 -16.61
C LEU A 573 20.81 38.93 -18.02
N LEU A 574 19.88 39.51 -18.80
CA LEU A 574 20.15 39.96 -20.15
C LEU A 574 21.11 41.17 -20.19
N ALA A 575 20.96 42.12 -19.27
CA ALA A 575 21.90 43.24 -19.13
C ALA A 575 23.34 42.73 -18.84
N THR A 576 23.46 41.72 -17.97
CA THR A 576 24.74 41.06 -17.66
C THR A 576 25.31 40.35 -18.90
N TYR A 577 24.48 39.61 -19.64
CA TYR A 577 24.86 38.94 -20.89
C TYR A 577 25.37 39.92 -21.95
N LYS A 578 24.63 41.00 -22.20
CA LYS A 578 24.99 42.07 -23.15
C LYS A 578 26.31 42.75 -22.76
N SER A 579 26.52 43.01 -21.47
CA SER A 579 27.80 43.53 -20.95
C SER A 579 28.96 42.56 -21.23
N ASN A 580 28.79 41.28 -20.93
CA ASN A 580 29.79 40.23 -21.18
C ASN A 580 30.14 40.10 -22.67
N LEU A 581 29.14 40.11 -23.57
CA LEU A 581 29.36 40.10 -25.01
C LEU A 581 30.09 41.36 -25.50
N THR A 582 29.74 42.52 -24.96
CA THR A 582 30.39 43.80 -25.29
C THR A 582 31.87 43.77 -24.89
N HIS A 583 32.18 43.31 -23.68
CA HIS A 583 33.55 43.12 -23.21
C HIS A 583 34.32 42.11 -24.07
N LYS A 584 33.73 40.95 -24.40
CA LYS A 584 34.34 39.95 -25.30
C LYS A 584 34.58 40.46 -26.73
N THR A 585 33.89 41.53 -27.15
CA THR A 585 34.09 42.16 -28.46
C THR A 585 35.27 43.15 -28.46
N GLN A 586 35.73 43.60 -27.29
CA GLN A 586 36.89 44.50 -27.12
C GLN A 586 38.21 43.73 -27.29
N GLY A 587 38.57 43.43 -28.53
CA GLY A 587 39.82 42.72 -28.89
C GLY A 587 39.69 41.87 -30.14
N LEU A 588 38.46 41.52 -30.55
CA LEU A 588 38.20 40.76 -31.78
C LEU A 588 38.28 41.66 -33.02
N THR A 589 38.65 41.06 -34.15
CA THR A 589 38.67 41.71 -35.48
C THR A 589 37.98 40.84 -36.54
N GLY A 590 37.72 41.40 -37.72
CA GLY A 590 37.16 40.68 -38.85
C GLY A 590 35.85 39.93 -38.56
N ALA A 591 35.75 38.69 -39.04
CA ALA A 591 34.54 37.87 -38.97
C ALA A 591 34.10 37.55 -37.53
N GLU A 592 35.04 37.40 -36.60
CA GLU A 592 34.73 37.09 -35.20
C GLU A 592 34.07 38.28 -34.50
N LYS A 593 34.57 39.49 -34.78
CA LYS A 593 33.95 40.74 -34.30
C LYS A 593 32.53 40.90 -34.86
N ALA A 594 32.34 40.67 -36.16
CA ALA A 594 31.02 40.73 -36.79
C ALA A 594 30.04 39.72 -36.17
N LYS A 595 30.51 38.49 -35.88
CA LYS A 595 29.72 37.45 -35.21
C LYS A 595 29.29 37.85 -33.79
N MET A 596 30.18 38.47 -33.00
CA MET A 596 29.82 38.95 -31.66
C MET A 596 28.94 40.21 -31.70
N GLN A 597 29.15 41.12 -32.64
CA GLN A 597 28.26 42.27 -32.85
C GLN A 597 26.83 41.83 -33.21
N SER A 598 26.68 40.79 -34.03
CA SER A 598 25.37 40.19 -34.32
C SER A 598 24.69 39.62 -33.06
N LYS A 599 25.44 38.99 -32.14
CA LYS A 599 24.90 38.56 -30.84
C LYS A 599 24.46 39.73 -29.95
N ILE A 600 25.23 40.82 -29.91
CA ILE A 600 24.87 42.02 -29.14
C ILE A 600 23.54 42.61 -29.66
N GLN A 601 23.38 42.69 -30.99
CA GLN A 601 22.13 43.13 -31.62
C GLN A 601 20.95 42.18 -31.30
N GLN A 602 21.18 40.87 -31.22
CA GLN A 602 20.15 39.92 -30.78
C GLN A 602 19.76 40.15 -29.30
N ALA A 603 20.72 40.41 -28.42
CA ALA A 603 20.44 40.76 -27.03
C ALA A 603 19.65 42.07 -26.90
N GLU A 604 19.92 43.07 -27.75
CA GLU A 604 19.16 44.33 -27.82
C GLU A 604 17.72 44.15 -28.31
N LEU A 605 17.47 43.19 -29.20
CA LEU A 605 16.12 42.84 -29.63
C LEU A 605 15.34 42.16 -28.49
N TRP A 606 15.97 41.26 -27.75
CA TRP A 606 15.37 40.66 -26.54
C TRP A 606 15.10 41.69 -25.45
N GLU A 607 16.00 42.66 -25.26
CA GLU A 607 15.86 43.73 -24.26
C GLU A 607 14.59 44.55 -24.53
N LYS A 608 14.41 45.00 -25.78
CA LYS A 608 13.19 45.70 -26.22
C LYS A 608 11.92 44.85 -26.10
N MET A 609 11.98 43.56 -26.43
CA MET A 609 10.82 42.66 -26.32
C MET A 609 10.41 42.46 -24.86
N ILE A 610 11.38 42.24 -23.97
CA ILE A 610 11.18 42.11 -22.52
C ILE A 610 10.66 43.43 -21.92
N GLU A 611 11.15 44.57 -22.39
CA GLU A 611 10.61 45.88 -22.01
C GLU A 611 9.15 46.08 -22.44
N GLN A 612 8.77 45.64 -23.64
CA GLN A 612 7.38 45.67 -24.11
C GLN A 612 6.48 44.77 -23.27
N ILE A 613 6.94 43.55 -22.92
CA ILE A 613 6.20 42.64 -22.03
C ILE A 613 6.05 43.23 -20.63
N ALA A 614 7.09 43.86 -20.09
CA ALA A 614 7.04 44.53 -18.79
C ALA A 614 6.22 45.83 -18.76
N ALA A 615 5.98 46.45 -19.93
CA ALA A 615 5.14 47.64 -20.08
C ALA A 615 3.67 47.33 -20.42
N ALA A 616 3.36 46.08 -20.77
CA ALA A 616 1.99 45.65 -21.01
C ALA A 616 1.16 45.68 -19.71
N PRO A 617 -0.07 46.22 -19.72
CA PRO A 617 -0.92 46.19 -18.52
C PRO A 617 -1.27 44.75 -18.17
N GLU A 618 -1.06 44.36 -16.91
CA GLU A 618 -1.40 43.01 -16.46
C GLU A 618 -2.90 42.72 -16.67
N PRO A 619 -3.26 41.54 -17.22
CA PRO A 619 -4.63 41.07 -17.13
C PRO A 619 -4.95 40.90 -15.65
N ARG A 620 -6.04 41.54 -15.18
CA ARG A 620 -6.47 41.51 -13.78
C ARG A 620 -6.71 40.07 -13.31
N ARG A 621 -5.69 39.45 -12.71
CA ARG A 621 -5.84 38.24 -11.90
C ARG A 621 -6.71 38.61 -10.69
N GLN A 622 -7.96 38.15 -10.68
CA GLN A 622 -8.75 38.11 -9.46
C GLN A 622 -8.18 37.02 -8.54
N LEU A 623 -7.09 37.38 -7.85
CA LEU A 623 -6.60 36.61 -6.72
C LEU A 623 -7.67 36.64 -5.63
N VAL A 624 -8.44 35.56 -5.53
CA VAL A 624 -9.18 35.24 -4.31
C VAL A 624 -8.13 35.05 -3.22
N ALA A 625 -8.04 36.01 -2.31
CA ALA A 625 -6.99 36.04 -1.31
C ALA A 625 -7.16 34.93 -0.27
N THR A 626 -6.62 33.74 -0.56
CA THR A 626 -6.41 32.68 0.43
C THR A 626 -5.41 33.20 1.46
N ARG A 627 -5.93 33.66 2.60
CA ARG A 627 -5.15 34.33 3.64
C ARG A 627 -4.22 33.34 4.33
N SER A 628 -3.00 33.17 3.79
CA SER A 628 -1.98 32.26 4.29
C SER A 628 -1.41 32.74 5.63
N GLY A 629 -2.14 32.44 6.71
CA GLY A 629 -1.68 32.68 8.08
C GLY A 629 -0.50 31.77 8.41
N ARG A 630 0.70 32.36 8.44
CA ARG A 630 1.91 31.71 8.95
C ARG A 630 1.70 31.42 10.45
N PRO A 631 1.80 30.16 10.93
CA PRO A 631 1.64 29.88 12.35
C PRO A 631 2.86 30.40 13.12
N SER A 632 2.70 31.52 13.81
CA SER A 632 3.61 31.92 14.89
C SER A 632 3.24 31.13 16.13
N GLY A 633 4.20 30.41 16.72
CA GLY A 633 3.96 29.70 17.97
C GLY A 633 3.82 30.65 19.16
N ALA A 634 2.70 30.58 19.87
CA ALA A 634 2.55 30.95 21.29
C ALA A 634 1.21 30.44 21.84
N ASP A 635 1.27 29.89 23.06
CA ASP A 635 0.21 29.61 24.04
C ASP A 635 -1.13 28.94 23.67
N LEU A 636 -1.31 27.75 24.26
CA LEU A 636 -2.59 27.12 24.56
C LEU A 636 -3.31 27.87 25.70
N GLY A 637 -4.05 28.93 25.37
CA GLY A 637 -4.93 29.66 26.29
C GLY A 637 -6.40 29.25 26.14
N GLN A 638 -7.09 28.99 27.25
CA GLN A 638 -8.50 28.58 27.29
C GLN A 638 -9.46 29.58 26.62
N VAL A 639 -10.38 29.10 25.78
CA VAL A 639 -11.60 29.85 25.39
C VAL A 639 -12.83 28.93 25.54
N GLY A 640 -13.88 29.47 26.15
CA GLY A 640 -15.01 28.69 26.67
C GLY A 640 -16.02 28.18 25.63
N ARG A 641 -16.79 27.16 26.03
CA ARG A 641 -17.93 26.62 25.27
C ARG A 641 -19.03 27.66 25.05
N PRO A 642 -19.54 27.85 23.82
CA PRO A 642 -20.90 28.35 23.61
C PRO A 642 -21.93 27.23 23.87
N ALA A 643 -23.12 27.62 24.34
CA ALA A 643 -24.23 26.70 24.61
C ALA A 643 -24.90 26.19 23.31
N PRO A 644 -25.49 24.98 23.30
CA PRO A 644 -26.08 24.41 22.09
C PRO A 644 -27.41 25.05 21.71
N ALA A 645 -27.54 25.47 20.46
CA ALA A 645 -28.83 25.80 19.86
C ALA A 645 -29.63 24.52 19.53
N ALA A 646 -30.95 24.57 19.67
CA ALA A 646 -31.82 23.40 19.50
C ALA A 646 -31.89 22.92 18.03
N PRO A 647 -31.97 21.60 17.78
CA PRO A 647 -31.95 21.05 16.42
C PRO A 647 -33.32 21.16 15.73
N ASN A 648 -33.34 21.72 14.51
CA ASN A 648 -34.46 21.57 13.60
C ASN A 648 -34.54 20.11 13.09
N LYS A 649 -35.73 19.50 13.18
CA LYS A 649 -35.96 18.13 12.73
C LYS A 649 -36.03 18.07 11.20
N LEU A 650 -34.94 17.68 10.53
CA LEU A 650 -35.02 17.04 9.22
C LEU A 650 -34.95 15.53 9.38
N HIS A 651 -35.85 14.80 8.71
CA HIS A 651 -35.76 13.35 8.59
C HIS A 651 -34.75 12.97 7.50
N THR A 652 -33.53 12.67 7.90
CA THR A 652 -32.55 11.91 7.11
C THR A 652 -32.28 10.57 7.79
N ALA A 653 -32.24 9.50 7.02
CA ALA A 653 -31.81 8.20 7.54
C ALA A 653 -30.32 8.28 7.88
N PRO A 654 -29.87 7.77 9.04
CA PRO A 654 -28.46 7.81 9.42
C PRO A 654 -27.62 7.01 8.43
N LEU A 655 -26.35 7.41 8.24
CA LEU A 655 -25.32 6.52 7.71
C LEU A 655 -25.15 5.35 8.67
N ALA A 656 -25.91 4.28 8.44
CA ALA A 656 -25.75 3.04 9.17
C ALA A 656 -24.38 2.46 8.81
N ALA A 657 -23.47 2.41 9.78
CA ALA A 657 -22.34 1.50 9.72
C ALA A 657 -22.87 0.09 9.41
N PRO A 658 -22.32 -0.65 8.45
CA PRO A 658 -22.85 -1.94 8.04
C PRO A 658 -22.66 -3.00 9.14
N LYS A 659 -23.63 -3.05 10.08
CA LYS A 659 -23.77 -4.05 11.16
C LYS A 659 -24.15 -5.45 10.64
N THR A 660 -23.48 -5.90 9.59
CA THR A 660 -23.68 -7.21 8.95
C THR A 660 -22.37 -7.85 8.50
N VAL A 661 -21.32 -7.69 9.32
CA VAL A 661 -20.22 -8.67 9.35
C VAL A 661 -20.80 -9.98 9.90
N LEU A 662 -21.23 -10.86 9.00
CA LEU A 662 -21.64 -12.21 9.36
C LEU A 662 -20.37 -13.03 9.62
N THR A 663 -20.07 -13.30 10.89
CA THR A 663 -19.00 -14.22 11.28
C THR A 663 -19.37 -15.64 10.86
N VAL A 664 -18.88 -16.06 9.69
CA VAL A 664 -19.06 -17.43 9.17
C VAL A 664 -18.10 -18.37 9.91
N THR A 665 -18.58 -18.97 10.99
CA THR A 665 -17.79 -19.93 11.80
C THR A 665 -17.57 -21.28 11.09
N ASN A 666 -18.50 -21.67 10.21
CA ASN A 666 -18.44 -22.91 9.44
C ASN A 666 -18.53 -22.60 7.94
N TYR A 667 -17.51 -22.97 7.18
CA TYR A 667 -17.54 -22.94 5.72
C TYR A 667 -17.62 -24.37 5.17
N ILE A 668 -18.33 -24.55 4.06
CA ILE A 668 -18.40 -25.82 3.36
C ILE A 668 -17.46 -25.72 2.16
N PRO A 669 -16.28 -26.37 2.17
CA PRO A 669 -15.31 -26.24 1.11
C PRO A 669 -15.85 -26.84 -0.19
N PHE A 670 -15.90 -26.04 -1.26
CA PHE A 670 -16.13 -26.57 -2.60
C PHE A 670 -14.89 -27.35 -3.06
N PRO A 671 -15.01 -28.57 -3.60
CA PRO A 671 -13.86 -29.41 -3.92
C PRO A 671 -13.25 -29.01 -5.27
N VAL A 672 -12.54 -27.87 -5.30
CA VAL A 672 -11.90 -27.30 -6.51
C VAL A 672 -10.97 -28.31 -7.19
N GLU A 673 -10.28 -29.16 -6.43
CA GLU A 673 -9.40 -30.20 -6.98
C GLU A 673 -10.15 -31.22 -7.86
N ARG A 674 -11.44 -31.46 -7.62
CA ARG A 674 -12.29 -32.33 -8.47
C ARG A 674 -12.71 -31.66 -9.80
N LEU A 675 -12.34 -30.41 -10.04
CA LEU A 675 -12.51 -29.72 -11.34
C LEU A 675 -11.31 -29.92 -12.27
N LYS A 676 -10.14 -30.29 -11.73
CA LYS A 676 -8.90 -30.46 -12.50
C LYS A 676 -8.99 -31.72 -13.37
N ALA A 677 -8.39 -31.66 -14.55
CA ALA A 677 -8.18 -32.79 -15.46
C ALA A 677 -6.98 -33.66 -15.06
N GLY A 678 -6.14 -33.22 -14.13
CA GLY A 678 -4.89 -33.89 -13.76
C GLY A 678 -3.74 -33.55 -14.72
N LYS A 679 -3.80 -32.38 -15.38
CA LYS A 679 -2.71 -31.90 -16.24
C LYS A 679 -1.56 -31.32 -15.40
N LEU A 680 -0.36 -31.30 -15.98
CA LEU A 680 0.80 -30.70 -15.34
C LEU A 680 0.57 -29.19 -15.13
N GLU A 681 0.92 -28.69 -13.94
CA GLU A 681 0.79 -27.28 -13.55
C GLU A 681 -0.65 -26.71 -13.71
N GLU A 682 -1.68 -27.55 -13.55
CA GLU A 682 -3.07 -27.15 -13.72
C GLU A 682 -3.61 -26.32 -12.55
N SER A 683 -4.13 -25.13 -12.87
CA SER A 683 -4.79 -24.19 -11.96
C SER A 683 -6.21 -23.84 -12.43
N ILE A 684 -7.08 -23.49 -11.48
CA ILE A 684 -8.42 -22.95 -11.77
C ILE A 684 -8.35 -21.43 -11.60
N ARG A 685 -8.41 -20.69 -12.71
CA ARG A 685 -8.21 -19.23 -12.71
C ARG A 685 -9.48 -18.46 -12.41
N GLU A 686 -10.61 -18.98 -12.87
CA GLU A 686 -11.95 -18.42 -12.64
C GLU A 686 -12.85 -19.53 -12.13
N LEU A 687 -13.63 -19.25 -11.08
CA LEU A 687 -14.62 -20.16 -10.52
C LEU A 687 -15.84 -19.37 -10.08
N LYS A 688 -16.99 -19.63 -10.72
CA LYS A 688 -18.27 -18.98 -10.43
C LYS A 688 -19.32 -20.03 -10.12
N LEU A 689 -19.96 -19.91 -8.96
CA LEU A 689 -21.10 -20.73 -8.56
C LEU A 689 -22.39 -19.89 -8.66
N GLU A 690 -23.36 -20.35 -9.45
CA GLU A 690 -24.67 -19.73 -9.62
C GLU A 690 -25.73 -20.67 -9.05
N LEU A 691 -26.41 -20.29 -7.96
CA LEU A 691 -27.45 -21.11 -7.33
C LEU A 691 -28.64 -21.32 -8.29
N LEU A 692 -28.91 -22.57 -8.66
CA LEU A 692 -30.04 -22.98 -9.50
C LEU A 692 -31.31 -23.19 -8.66
N GLY A 693 -31.16 -23.65 -7.41
CA GLY A 693 -32.27 -23.82 -6.46
C GLY A 693 -32.00 -24.90 -5.42
N ALA A 694 -33.00 -25.17 -4.57
CA ALA A 694 -33.00 -26.29 -3.64
C ALA A 694 -33.94 -27.40 -4.14
N ARG A 695 -33.50 -28.65 -4.12
CA ARG A 695 -34.32 -29.82 -4.47
C ARG A 695 -33.76 -31.08 -3.80
N ASP A 696 -34.64 -31.96 -3.33
CA ASP A 696 -34.30 -33.30 -2.83
C ASP A 696 -33.22 -33.28 -1.71
N GLY A 697 -33.32 -32.29 -0.81
CA GLY A 697 -32.36 -32.09 0.30
C GLY A 697 -31.02 -31.47 -0.10
N ARG A 698 -30.85 -31.07 -1.37
CA ARG A 698 -29.61 -30.49 -1.91
C ARG A 698 -29.79 -29.06 -2.39
N LEU A 699 -28.73 -28.25 -2.30
CA LEU A 699 -28.59 -26.99 -3.03
C LEU A 699 -27.84 -27.25 -4.34
N TRP A 700 -28.47 -26.93 -5.47
CA TRP A 700 -27.90 -27.13 -6.79
C TRP A 700 -27.32 -25.84 -7.34
N PHE A 701 -26.11 -25.91 -7.88
CA PHE A 701 -25.35 -24.80 -8.43
C PHE A 701 -24.92 -25.11 -9.87
N CYS A 702 -24.99 -24.12 -10.75
CA CYS A 702 -24.21 -24.12 -11.99
C CYS A 702 -22.81 -23.63 -11.65
N VAL A 703 -21.80 -24.44 -11.93
CA VAL A 703 -20.39 -24.13 -11.68
C VAL A 703 -19.72 -23.86 -13.02
N ARG A 704 -19.34 -22.61 -13.25
CA ARG A 704 -18.56 -22.18 -14.41
C ARG A 704 -17.12 -21.98 -13.97
N PHE A 705 -16.16 -22.49 -14.73
CA PHE A 705 -14.75 -22.36 -14.38
C PHE A 705 -13.85 -22.33 -15.61
N ALA A 706 -12.73 -21.61 -15.49
CA ALA A 706 -11.65 -21.63 -16.47
C ALA A 706 -10.46 -22.39 -15.89
N ARG A 707 -10.06 -23.48 -16.54
CA ARG A 707 -8.80 -24.16 -16.24
C ARG A 707 -7.67 -23.48 -17.01
N LEU A 708 -6.50 -23.44 -16.41
CA LEU A 708 -5.27 -22.99 -17.05
C LEU A 708 -4.19 -24.03 -16.76
N TYR A 709 -3.52 -24.54 -17.80
CA TYR A 709 -2.49 -25.58 -17.68
C TYR A 709 -1.35 -25.30 -18.65
N LEU A 710 -0.15 -25.74 -18.29
CA LEU A 710 1.04 -25.51 -19.10
C LEU A 710 1.15 -26.59 -20.17
N VAL A 711 1.22 -26.18 -21.43
CA VAL A 711 1.47 -27.06 -22.57
C VAL A 711 2.89 -26.81 -23.07
N TYR A 712 3.67 -27.89 -23.18
CA TYR A 712 5.02 -27.85 -23.73
C TYR A 712 4.97 -28.14 -25.22
N HIS A 713 5.61 -27.28 -26.00
CA HIS A 713 5.83 -27.45 -27.44
C HIS A 713 7.34 -27.42 -27.72
N GLU A 714 7.75 -27.83 -28.92
CA GLU A 714 9.17 -27.85 -29.34
C GLU A 714 9.88 -26.49 -29.25
N ARG A 715 9.13 -25.39 -29.17
CA ARG A 715 9.65 -24.00 -29.08
C ARG A 715 9.49 -23.37 -27.70
N GLY A 716 9.16 -24.14 -26.66
CA GLY A 716 8.93 -23.68 -25.29
C GLY A 716 7.53 -23.99 -24.77
N SER A 717 7.21 -23.49 -23.58
CA SER A 717 5.92 -23.72 -22.93
C SER A 717 4.95 -22.55 -23.12
N ARG A 718 3.65 -22.86 -23.18
CA ARG A 718 2.56 -21.88 -23.24
C ARG A 718 1.43 -22.28 -22.31
N TRP A 719 0.87 -21.32 -21.60
CA TRP A 719 -0.37 -21.50 -20.86
C TRP A 719 -1.54 -21.59 -21.84
N GLU A 720 -2.22 -22.74 -21.86
CA GLU A 720 -3.52 -22.92 -22.50
C GLU A 720 -4.61 -22.94 -21.43
N GLY A 721 -5.85 -22.65 -21.83
CA GLY A 721 -6.99 -22.74 -20.91
C GLY A 721 -8.30 -23.07 -21.61
N ASP A 722 -9.21 -23.69 -20.88
CA ASP A 722 -10.54 -24.03 -21.36
C ASP A 722 -11.63 -23.65 -20.35
N ALA A 723 -12.66 -22.95 -20.85
CA ALA A 723 -13.87 -22.67 -20.08
C ALA A 723 -14.76 -23.91 -20.03
N ARG A 724 -15.26 -24.23 -18.84
CA ARG A 724 -16.08 -25.40 -18.54
C ARG A 724 -17.27 -25.02 -17.68
N VAL A 725 -18.34 -25.80 -17.81
CA VAL A 725 -19.56 -25.68 -17.01
C VAL A 725 -19.93 -27.07 -16.53
N LEU A 726 -20.31 -27.19 -15.26
CA LEU A 726 -20.92 -28.39 -14.68
C LEU A 726 -22.02 -28.00 -13.69
N VAL A 727 -22.75 -28.98 -13.18
CA VAL A 727 -23.73 -28.81 -12.10
C VAL A 727 -23.17 -29.43 -10.83
N ALA A 728 -23.27 -28.73 -9.70
CA ALA A 728 -22.85 -29.24 -8.39
C ALA A 728 -24.03 -29.26 -7.41
N GLY A 729 -24.23 -30.39 -6.73
CA GLY A 729 -25.23 -30.57 -5.68
C GLY A 729 -24.57 -30.63 -4.32
N LEU A 730 -24.86 -29.67 -3.44
CA LEU A 730 -24.46 -29.69 -2.03
C LEU A 730 -25.55 -30.35 -1.20
N ASN A 731 -25.27 -31.50 -0.60
CA ASN A 731 -26.19 -32.16 0.33
C ASN A 731 -26.25 -31.42 1.67
N LEU A 732 -27.45 -31.04 2.13
CA LEU A 732 -27.64 -30.27 3.36
C LEU A 732 -27.60 -31.13 4.65
N GLN A 733 -27.54 -32.45 4.54
CA GLN A 733 -27.45 -33.35 5.70
C GLN A 733 -26.01 -33.62 6.14
N ASP A 734 -25.10 -33.82 5.19
CA ASP A 734 -23.70 -34.23 5.43
C ASP A 734 -22.66 -33.25 4.82
N PHE A 735 -23.13 -32.19 4.14
CA PHE A 735 -22.32 -31.19 3.44
C PHE A 735 -21.39 -31.75 2.34
N SER A 736 -21.70 -32.95 1.83
CA SER A 736 -21.01 -33.54 0.68
C SER A 736 -21.38 -32.85 -0.64
N TRP A 737 -20.42 -32.81 -1.57
CA TRP A 737 -20.60 -32.28 -2.91
C TRP A 737 -20.70 -33.40 -3.96
N GLU A 738 -21.82 -33.44 -4.66
CA GLU A 738 -22.01 -34.16 -5.91
C GLU A 738 -21.59 -33.24 -7.07
N LEU A 739 -20.81 -33.74 -8.02
CA LEU A 739 -20.45 -33.00 -9.25
C LEU A 739 -20.96 -33.79 -10.45
N VAL A 740 -21.85 -33.17 -11.22
CA VAL A 740 -22.49 -33.72 -12.41
C VAL A 740 -21.95 -32.97 -13.62
N PRO A 741 -21.09 -33.58 -14.46
CA PRO A 741 -20.60 -32.94 -15.67
C PRO A 741 -21.76 -32.65 -16.61
N PHE A 742 -21.75 -31.47 -17.24
CA PHE A 742 -22.70 -31.19 -18.32
C PHE A 742 -22.40 -32.14 -19.49
N PRO A 743 -23.41 -32.77 -20.13
CA PRO A 743 -23.17 -33.63 -21.28
C PRO A 743 -22.50 -32.82 -22.38
N ALA A 744 -21.34 -33.30 -22.86
CA ALA A 744 -20.46 -32.55 -23.74
C ALA A 744 -21.10 -32.33 -25.13
N ARG A 745 -21.79 -31.20 -25.32
CA ARG A 745 -22.02 -30.63 -26.65
C ARG A 745 -20.86 -29.72 -27.00
N GLN A 746 -20.14 -30.10 -28.05
CA GLN A 746 -18.90 -29.48 -28.47
C GLN A 746 -19.16 -28.38 -29.50
N GLU A 747 -19.80 -27.30 -29.05
CA GLU A 747 -19.90 -26.05 -29.80
C GLU A 747 -18.96 -25.02 -29.17
N ARG A 748 -18.22 -24.28 -30.01
CA ARG A 748 -17.34 -23.20 -29.55
C ARG A 748 -18.18 -22.15 -28.85
N ILE A 749 -17.84 -21.82 -27.60
CA ILE A 749 -18.49 -20.75 -26.84
C ILE A 749 -17.89 -19.41 -27.25
N ASP A 750 -18.13 -19.04 -28.52
CA ASP A 750 -17.93 -17.70 -29.05
C ASP A 750 -19.31 -17.16 -29.44
N SER A 751 -19.94 -16.45 -28.48
CA SER A 751 -21.27 -15.79 -28.54
C SER A 751 -22.54 -16.66 -28.48
N VAL A 752 -23.42 -16.33 -27.51
CA VAL A 752 -24.91 -16.24 -27.53
C VAL A 752 -25.50 -16.36 -26.10
N PHE A 753 -26.66 -15.73 -25.88
CA PHE A 753 -27.24 -15.38 -24.57
C PHE A 753 -28.12 -16.46 -23.88
N MET A 754 -28.31 -16.24 -22.56
CA MET A 754 -29.35 -16.73 -21.63
C MET A 754 -30.32 -17.85 -22.08
N CYS A 755 -30.26 -19.00 -21.39
CA CYS A 755 -31.38 -19.95 -21.29
C CYS A 755 -32.10 -19.80 -19.94
N HIS A 756 -33.43 -19.76 -19.96
CA HIS A 756 -34.30 -19.71 -18.77
C HIS A 756 -34.48 -21.13 -18.18
N PRO A 757 -34.51 -21.34 -16.85
CA PRO A 757 -34.58 -22.67 -16.26
C PRO A 757 -36.01 -23.22 -16.25
N SER A 758 -36.49 -23.72 -17.40
CA SER A 758 -37.79 -24.39 -17.51
C SER A 758 -37.85 -25.46 -18.61
N THR A 759 -36.79 -26.26 -18.78
CA THR A 759 -36.79 -27.48 -19.60
C THR A 759 -35.70 -28.46 -19.14
N LEU A 760 -36.05 -29.37 -18.23
CA LEU A 760 -35.28 -30.60 -17.94
C LEU A 760 -36.26 -31.77 -17.81
N ASN A 761 -36.75 -32.23 -18.96
CA ASN A 761 -37.39 -33.52 -19.18
C ASN A 761 -36.89 -34.05 -20.53
N LEU A 762 -36.56 -35.33 -20.61
CA LEU A 762 -36.27 -36.07 -21.85
C LEU A 762 -36.82 -37.49 -21.70
N PRO A 763 -37.17 -38.20 -22.82
CA PRO A 763 -37.16 -37.81 -24.24
C PRO A 763 -38.59 -37.39 -24.73
N VAL A 764 -39.01 -37.29 -26.01
CA VAL A 764 -38.49 -37.67 -27.34
C VAL A 764 -39.01 -36.72 -28.46
N THR A 765 -38.37 -36.76 -29.65
CA THR A 765 -38.90 -36.49 -31.02
C THR A 765 -39.38 -35.10 -31.53
N PHE A 766 -38.49 -34.46 -32.30
CA PHE A 766 -38.59 -34.10 -33.75
C PHE A 766 -39.32 -32.86 -34.33
N CYS A 767 -38.60 -32.17 -35.26
CA CYS A 767 -38.98 -31.20 -36.33
C CYS A 767 -39.75 -29.90 -35.99
N SER A 768 -39.55 -28.75 -36.69
CA SER A 768 -38.55 -28.31 -37.69
C SER A 768 -38.70 -26.80 -38.02
N SER A 769 -37.62 -26.13 -38.46
CA SER A 769 -37.56 -24.90 -39.32
C SER A 769 -38.19 -23.56 -38.84
N VAL A 770 -37.83 -22.33 -39.31
CA VAL A 770 -36.65 -21.65 -39.92
C VAL A 770 -36.95 -20.11 -39.92
N ALA A 771 -35.93 -19.23 -39.81
CA ALA A 771 -35.92 -17.75 -40.06
C ALA A 771 -36.86 -16.83 -39.21
N TRP A 772 -36.39 -15.78 -38.51
CA TRP A 772 -35.86 -14.45 -38.96
C TRP A 772 -36.86 -13.62 -39.79
N THR A 773 -37.05 -12.29 -39.72
CA THR A 773 -36.65 -11.10 -38.90
C THR A 773 -37.12 -9.87 -39.74
N MET A 774 -37.59 -8.73 -39.15
CA MET A 774 -37.21 -7.33 -39.54
C MET A 774 -38.19 -6.18 -39.13
N PHE A 775 -37.61 -5.18 -38.44
CA PHE A 775 -37.74 -3.70 -38.53
C PHE A 775 -39.06 -2.87 -38.50
N ASN A 776 -39.06 -1.92 -37.53
CA ASN A 776 -39.39 -0.47 -37.57
C ASN A 776 -40.79 0.10 -37.96
N VAL A 777 -40.99 1.34 -37.45
CA VAL A 777 -41.81 2.47 -37.95
C VAL A 777 -43.09 2.86 -37.16
N THR A 778 -42.99 4.04 -36.52
CA THR A 778 -43.96 5.08 -36.09
C THR A 778 -45.34 4.81 -35.46
N THR A 779 -45.66 5.74 -34.56
CA THR A 779 -46.97 6.18 -34.03
C THR A 779 -48.16 6.18 -34.99
N SER A 780 -49.33 5.70 -34.51
CA SER A 780 -50.54 6.55 -34.38
C SER A 780 -51.66 5.86 -33.57
N ASP A 781 -52.23 6.63 -32.64
CA ASP A 781 -53.63 6.72 -32.21
C ASP A 781 -54.64 5.55 -32.05
N GLN A 782 -55.48 5.80 -31.03
CA GLN A 782 -56.85 5.35 -30.74
C GLN A 782 -57.22 3.92 -30.28
N ALA A 783 -57.90 3.94 -29.12
CA ALA A 783 -59.09 3.18 -28.72
C ALA A 783 -59.13 1.66 -29.00
N ASP A 784 -59.14 0.85 -27.93
CA ASP A 784 -60.38 0.72 -27.14
C ASP A 784 -60.11 0.20 -25.72
N GLY A 785 -61.08 0.37 -24.81
CA GLY A 785 -60.93 0.05 -23.40
C GLY A 785 -61.16 -1.42 -23.03
N LYS A 786 -60.17 -2.04 -22.35
CA LYS A 786 -60.39 -3.08 -21.32
C LYS A 786 -59.12 -3.34 -20.49
N ARG A 787 -59.14 -2.96 -19.21
CA ARG A 787 -58.13 -3.39 -18.24
C ARG A 787 -58.43 -4.83 -17.80
N SER A 788 -57.50 -5.75 -18.03
CA SER A 788 -57.40 -7.02 -17.29
C SER A 788 -56.15 -6.99 -16.42
N VAL A 789 -56.34 -7.10 -15.10
CA VAL A 789 -55.22 -7.11 -14.13
C VAL A 789 -54.71 -8.55 -13.99
N TYR A 790 -53.55 -8.83 -14.56
CA TYR A 790 -52.83 -10.09 -14.29
C TYR A 790 -52.08 -10.01 -12.96
N HIS A 791 -52.68 -10.54 -11.90
CA HIS A 791 -51.94 -10.86 -10.67
C HIS A 791 -51.06 -12.10 -10.90
N GLY A 792 -49.76 -11.88 -11.09
CA GLY A 792 -48.76 -12.96 -11.10
C GLY A 792 -48.71 -13.67 -9.75
N LYS A 793 -49.26 -14.88 -9.67
CA LYS A 793 -49.16 -15.73 -8.48
C LYS A 793 -47.70 -16.15 -8.27
N SER A 794 -47.17 -15.91 -7.08
CA SER A 794 -45.86 -16.40 -6.66
C SER A 794 -45.85 -17.93 -6.60
N HIS A 795 -44.81 -18.56 -7.18
CA HIS A 795 -44.68 -20.02 -7.21
C HIS A 795 -44.56 -20.59 -5.79
N PRO A 796 -45.36 -21.61 -5.39
CA PRO A 796 -45.38 -22.12 -4.00
C PRO A 796 -44.00 -22.56 -3.48
N GLY A 797 -43.17 -23.18 -4.33
CA GLY A 797 -41.84 -23.65 -3.96
C GLY A 797 -40.87 -22.54 -3.50
N PHE A 798 -41.05 -21.29 -3.93
CA PHE A 798 -40.19 -20.18 -3.49
C PHE A 798 -40.49 -19.75 -2.05
N LEU A 799 -41.76 -19.84 -1.62
CA LEU A 799 -42.16 -19.56 -0.24
C LEU A 799 -41.71 -20.70 0.70
N GLN A 800 -41.84 -21.96 0.25
CA GLN A 800 -41.33 -23.11 1.00
C GLN A 800 -39.81 -23.04 1.17
N PHE A 801 -39.05 -22.79 0.09
CA PHE A 801 -37.60 -22.59 0.16
C PHE A 801 -37.19 -21.49 1.17
N ARG A 802 -37.90 -20.35 1.18
CA ARG A 802 -37.65 -19.27 2.15
C ARG A 802 -37.94 -19.72 3.59
N ALA A 803 -38.98 -20.51 3.81
CA ALA A 803 -39.31 -21.04 5.12
C ALA A 803 -38.27 -22.07 5.61
N ASP A 804 -37.90 -23.02 4.75
CA ASP A 804 -36.92 -24.08 5.05
C ASP A 804 -35.53 -23.50 5.32
N PHE A 805 -35.09 -22.53 4.50
CA PHE A 805 -33.81 -21.83 4.70
C PHE A 805 -33.81 -21.03 6.01
N LEU A 806 -34.89 -20.32 6.34
CA LEU A 806 -35.01 -19.60 7.60
C LEU A 806 -35.12 -20.55 8.81
N GLN A 807 -35.73 -21.72 8.69
CA GLN A 807 -35.73 -22.75 9.73
C GLN A 807 -34.35 -23.35 9.93
N LEU A 808 -33.63 -23.68 8.86
CA LEU A 808 -32.27 -24.21 8.91
C LEU A 808 -31.31 -23.22 9.59
N MET A 809 -31.38 -21.94 9.20
CA MET A 809 -30.61 -20.87 9.84
C MET A 809 -30.98 -20.74 11.33
N LYS A 810 -32.27 -20.68 11.68
CA LYS A 810 -32.71 -20.65 13.08
C LYS A 810 -32.21 -21.85 13.90
N LYS A 811 -32.24 -23.06 13.33
CA LYS A 811 -31.84 -24.31 14.00
C LYS A 811 -30.32 -24.41 14.21
N GLN A 812 -29.53 -23.77 13.35
CA GLN A 812 -28.08 -23.62 13.54
C GLN A 812 -27.78 -22.55 14.59
N PHE A 813 -28.36 -21.35 14.49
CA PHE A 813 -28.16 -20.28 15.47
C PHE A 813 -28.63 -20.67 16.89
N SER A 814 -29.71 -21.45 17.03
CA SER A 814 -30.20 -21.91 18.34
C SER A 814 -29.31 -22.95 19.03
N ARG A 815 -28.35 -23.56 18.31
CA ARG A 815 -27.41 -24.56 18.89
C ARG A 815 -26.09 -23.96 19.38
N TYR A 816 -25.81 -22.69 19.07
CA TYR A 816 -24.54 -22.02 19.39
C TYR A 816 -24.77 -20.66 20.05
N SER A 817 -25.67 -20.63 21.04
CA SER A 817 -25.88 -19.48 21.91
C SER A 817 -24.71 -19.32 22.91
N MET A 818 -23.77 -18.44 22.59
CA MET A 818 -23.16 -17.58 23.61
C MET A 818 -23.46 -16.11 23.28
N ALA A 819 -23.68 -15.34 24.34
CA ALA A 819 -24.45 -14.10 24.31
C ALA A 819 -23.89 -12.99 23.42
N VAL A 820 -24.77 -12.36 22.64
CA VAL A 820 -24.66 -10.96 22.21
C VAL A 820 -26.03 -10.31 22.42
N GLY A 821 -26.08 -9.23 23.20
CA GLY A 821 -27.29 -8.45 23.43
C GLY A 821 -27.49 -7.38 22.36
N THR A 822 -28.76 -7.23 21.93
CA THR A 822 -29.39 -6.11 21.19
C THR A 822 -28.50 -5.10 20.46
#